data_AF-K1PIH8-F1
#
_entry.id   AF-K1PIH8-F1
#
_cell.length_a   1.000
_cell.length_b   1.000
_cell.length_c   1.000
_cell.angle_alpha   90.00
_cell.angle_beta   90.00
_cell.angle_gamma   90.00
#
_symmetry.space_group_name_H-M   'P 1'
#
loop_
_entity.id
_entity.type
_entity.pdbx_description
1 polymer ?
#
loop_
_entity_poly.entity_id
_entity_poly.type
_entity_poly.pdbx_seq_one_letter_code
_entity_poly.pdbx_strand_id
1 'polypeptide(L)'
;METNGKLQFVSTPDIPNSSKRVILEYVFADHTNYQFWNKVKVVDKEPKTVDGINTRVQCLETMERLKNDPKTGFRPKVPHDPWFGIEQEYIVTRSDNFPASYEPKDNDYSTLILYCSVGHVHDRNVALERDLSMKHLQACIYAGVNVCGCIRENGPSQWEYQVGPCPGVEIGDHLQMSRYILLRLGEQYGLRVTLKSVPVHGEAFFSGGHLNFSVRKMREKGGIKFIHHAINVLAKSDPIPLLKLYDQTLEHDNKERLSNTSGHWHPKQDEFVFEGDKKEFTTIRIPPLVEAEGRGYMEDRRPPSSVDPYAAAAGLVRACIFGDFLRPGNEQLKDLSVWNKDPSELIMETDGKLQLVSIPDIPNSSKRVILEYVFANHTNYQFWSKMKVVDREPKTVNDCPAWDSYMWNSIYQKDSEFIPMLTKPVAMFENPFLKSPHKLVLCDMWKTNDEPAGINTRVQCLETMERLKNDPKTGFRPKVPQDPWFGIEQEYIVTRRSDNFPASYEPKDNDYSTLILYCSVGHVHDRNVALERDLSMKHLQACIYAGVNVCGCMRENGPSQWEYQVGPCAGVEIGDHLQMSRYILLRLGEQYGLRVTLKSVPVHGEAFFSGGHLNFSVRKMREKGGIKFIHHAINVLAKSDPIPLLQLYDQTLEHDNTERLSNTSGHWHPKQDEFVFEGDKKEFTTIRIPPLVEAEGRGYMEDRRPPSSVDPYAAAAGLTKNACTTFNDIM
;
A
#
# COMPACT_ATOMS: atom_id res chain seq x y z
N MET A 1 -0.80 1.91 -37.62
CA MET A 1 0.26 2.94 -37.74
C MET A 1 0.09 3.92 -36.59
N GLU A 2 0.66 3.59 -35.44
CA GLU A 2 1.04 4.49 -34.35
C GLU A 2 2.39 3.92 -33.93
N THR A 3 3.46 4.61 -34.29
CA THR A 3 4.81 4.13 -34.07
C THR A 3 5.11 4.09 -32.58
N ASN A 4 5.64 2.95 -32.12
CA ASN A 4 6.30 2.70 -30.85
C ASN A 4 7.40 3.74 -30.53
N GLY A 5 6.99 4.96 -30.20
CA GLY A 5 7.85 6.07 -29.79
C GLY A 5 8.37 5.91 -28.36
N LYS A 6 8.86 4.72 -27.98
CA LYS A 6 9.77 4.64 -26.83
C LYS A 6 11.04 5.37 -27.26
N LEU A 7 11.22 6.61 -26.81
CA LEU A 7 12.54 7.22 -26.71
C LEU A 7 13.41 6.22 -25.92
N GLN A 8 14.20 5.43 -26.62
CA GLN A 8 15.24 4.62 -25.99
C GLN A 8 16.26 5.62 -25.46
N PHE A 9 16.27 5.80 -24.14
CA PHE A 9 17.32 6.50 -23.45
C PHE A 9 18.61 5.71 -23.66
N VAL A 10 19.43 6.17 -24.59
CA VAL A 10 20.84 5.79 -24.64
C VAL A 10 21.42 6.36 -23.35
N SER A 11 21.82 5.50 -22.42
CA SER A 11 22.63 5.94 -21.28
C SER A 11 23.82 6.66 -21.87
N THR A 12 23.90 7.97 -21.68
CA THR A 12 25.12 8.69 -22.02
C THR A 12 26.21 8.03 -21.18
N PRO A 13 27.32 7.58 -21.78
CA PRO A 13 28.42 7.03 -20.98
C PRO A 13 28.81 8.09 -19.96
N ASP A 14 29.01 7.66 -18.70
CA ASP A 14 29.52 8.53 -17.64
C ASP A 14 30.74 9.27 -18.21
N ILE A 15 30.61 10.55 -18.51
CA ILE A 15 31.74 11.37 -18.96
C ILE A 15 32.48 11.72 -17.67
N PRO A 16 33.63 11.08 -17.38
CA PRO A 16 34.32 11.35 -16.13
C PRO A 16 34.70 12.83 -16.08
N ASN A 17 34.25 13.51 -15.04
CA ASN A 17 34.63 14.90 -14.81
C ASN A 17 36.11 14.94 -14.42
N SER A 18 36.99 15.11 -15.40
CA SER A 18 38.45 15.26 -15.20
C SER A 18 38.82 16.62 -14.59
N SER A 19 37.84 17.47 -14.31
CA SER A 19 37.98 18.84 -13.85
C SER A 19 37.43 19.00 -12.42
N LYS A 20 38.05 19.88 -11.62
CA LYS A 20 37.54 20.26 -10.27
C LYS A 20 36.28 21.14 -10.32
N ARG A 21 35.91 21.60 -11.52
CA ARG A 21 34.75 22.45 -11.74
C ARG A 21 33.47 21.63 -11.55
N VAL A 22 32.45 22.26 -10.98
CA VAL A 22 31.14 21.65 -10.76
C VAL A 22 30.06 22.43 -11.50
N ILE A 23 29.02 21.70 -11.92
CA ILE A 23 27.84 22.26 -12.56
C ILE A 23 26.80 22.48 -11.47
N LEU A 24 26.35 23.73 -11.32
CA LEU A 24 25.27 24.11 -10.42
C LEU A 24 24.01 24.34 -11.22
N GLU A 25 22.90 23.79 -10.74
CA GLU A 25 21.57 24.03 -11.26
C GLU A 25 20.80 24.87 -10.26
N TYR A 26 20.41 26.08 -10.68
CA TYR A 26 19.61 27.01 -9.89
C TYR A 26 18.15 26.82 -10.27
N VAL A 27 17.33 26.40 -9.31
CA VAL A 27 15.91 26.13 -9.49
C VAL A 27 15.10 27.23 -8.80
N PHE A 28 14.05 27.71 -9.47
CA PHE A 28 13.15 28.71 -8.92
C PHE A 28 11.74 28.50 -9.49
N ALA A 29 10.73 28.60 -8.63
CA ALA A 29 9.34 28.58 -9.04
C ALA A 29 8.89 29.99 -9.44
N ASP A 30 7.91 30.06 -10.34
CA ASP A 30 7.24 31.32 -10.65
C ASP A 30 6.13 31.65 -9.62
N HIS A 31 5.36 32.70 -9.88
CA HIS A 31 4.25 33.12 -9.01
C HIS A 31 3.13 32.09 -8.83
N THR A 32 3.05 31.05 -9.67
CA THR A 32 2.05 29.98 -9.53
C THR A 32 2.47 28.92 -8.51
N ASN A 33 3.75 28.88 -8.12
CA ASN A 33 4.35 27.87 -7.22
C ASN A 33 4.35 26.42 -7.74
N TYR A 34 3.93 26.19 -8.98
CA TYR A 34 3.98 24.87 -9.62
C TYR A 34 4.63 24.87 -11.01
N GLN A 35 4.90 26.04 -11.61
CA GLN A 35 5.81 26.14 -12.75
C GLN A 35 7.22 26.45 -12.27
N PHE A 36 8.19 25.69 -12.78
CA PHE A 36 9.59 25.78 -12.38
C PHE A 36 10.46 26.20 -13.54
N TRP A 37 11.45 27.02 -13.23
CA TRP A 37 12.52 27.43 -14.12
C TRP A 37 13.85 26.99 -13.53
N ASN A 38 14.79 26.64 -14.40
CA ASN A 38 16.15 26.31 -14.02
C ASN A 38 17.17 27.13 -14.83
N LYS A 39 18.32 27.39 -14.21
CA LYS A 39 19.48 27.98 -14.88
C LYS A 39 20.74 27.28 -14.43
N VAL A 40 21.60 26.91 -15.38
CA VAL A 40 22.83 26.18 -15.11
C VAL A 40 24.03 27.12 -15.11
N LYS A 41 24.96 26.93 -14.17
CA LYS A 41 26.23 27.65 -14.09
C LYS A 41 27.36 26.69 -13.74
N VAL A 42 28.50 26.81 -14.41
CA VAL A 42 29.72 26.09 -14.04
C VAL A 42 30.53 26.96 -13.07
N VAL A 43 30.98 26.39 -11.96
CA VAL A 43 31.84 27.06 -10.96
C VAL A 43 33.09 26.23 -10.71
N ASP A 44 34.15 26.85 -10.19
CA ASP A 44 35.46 26.20 -10.09
C ASP A 44 35.58 25.22 -8.91
N LYS A 45 34.63 25.25 -7.97
CA LYS A 45 34.55 24.37 -6.80
C LYS A 45 33.14 24.34 -6.25
N GLU A 46 32.81 23.27 -5.52
CA GLU A 46 31.55 23.14 -4.80
C GLU A 46 31.34 24.30 -3.80
N PRO A 47 30.19 25.00 -3.85
CA PRO A 47 29.84 26.01 -2.87
C PRO A 47 29.70 25.38 -1.48
N LYS A 48 30.21 26.06 -0.45
CA LYS A 48 30.03 25.62 0.95
C LYS A 48 28.79 26.23 1.62
N THR A 49 28.24 27.30 1.05
CA THR A 49 27.11 28.06 1.60
C THR A 49 26.21 28.55 0.47
N VAL A 50 24.93 28.78 0.78
CA VAL A 50 23.93 29.35 -0.12
C VAL A 50 23.46 30.69 0.48
N ASP A 51 23.82 31.80 -0.15
CA ASP A 51 23.40 33.14 0.25
C ASP A 51 22.28 33.63 -0.68
N GLY A 52 21.03 33.67 -0.20
CA GLY A 52 19.91 34.22 -0.97
C GLY A 52 18.53 34.05 -0.32
N ILE A 53 17.70 35.09 -0.39
CA ILE A 53 16.35 35.16 0.20
C ILE A 53 15.44 35.86 -0.82
N ASN A 54 14.36 35.23 -1.30
CA ASN A 54 13.39 35.96 -2.15
C ASN A 54 11.90 35.62 -1.89
N THR A 55 11.57 34.55 -1.16
CA THR A 55 10.20 34.33 -0.63
C THR A 55 10.19 33.83 0.83
N ARG A 56 11.37 33.43 1.33
CA ARG A 56 11.57 32.98 2.71
C ARG A 56 11.32 34.08 3.76
N VAL A 57 11.34 35.36 3.38
CA VAL A 57 11.37 36.51 4.32
C VAL A 57 10.19 36.50 5.29
N GLN A 58 8.94 36.42 4.80
CA GLN A 58 7.76 36.46 5.68
C GLN A 58 7.65 35.23 6.58
N CYS A 59 8.06 34.06 6.06
CA CYS A 59 8.13 32.84 6.87
C CYS A 59 9.20 32.98 7.95
N LEU A 60 10.41 33.44 7.61
CA LEU A 60 11.49 33.75 8.55
C LEU A 60 11.04 34.74 9.62
N GLU A 61 10.43 35.86 9.24
CA GLU A 61 9.90 36.87 10.17
C GLU A 61 8.88 36.25 11.14
N THR A 62 7.98 35.40 10.64
CA THR A 62 7.00 34.70 11.47
C THR A 62 7.66 33.71 12.43
N MET A 63 8.68 32.97 11.98
CA MET A 63 9.42 32.04 12.83
C MET A 63 10.27 32.79 13.88
N GLU A 64 10.81 33.97 13.55
CA GLU A 64 11.51 34.82 14.53
C GLU A 64 10.56 35.38 15.60
N ARG A 65 9.31 35.72 15.23
CA ARG A 65 8.28 36.10 16.22
C ARG A 65 8.03 35.01 17.27
N LEU A 66 8.22 33.72 16.94
CA LEU A 66 8.05 32.64 17.92
C LEU A 66 9.11 32.68 19.03
N LYS A 67 10.28 33.26 18.78
CA LYS A 67 11.34 33.42 19.79
C LYS A 67 11.06 34.61 20.70
N ASN A 68 10.53 35.69 20.13
CA ASN A 68 10.17 36.91 20.84
C ASN A 68 9.12 37.66 20.01
N ASP A 69 7.86 37.63 20.46
CA ASP A 69 6.78 38.28 19.71
C ASP A 69 6.80 39.79 20.00
N PRO A 70 7.12 40.65 19.02
CA PRO A 70 7.25 42.09 19.25
C PRO A 70 5.90 42.76 19.52
N LYS A 71 4.78 42.12 19.18
CA LYS A 71 3.44 42.68 19.39
C LYS A 71 2.99 42.58 20.85
N THR A 72 3.24 41.45 21.49
CA THR A 72 2.81 41.17 22.87
C THR A 72 3.95 41.29 23.88
N GLY A 73 5.21 41.29 23.44
CA GLY A 73 6.39 41.18 24.29
C GLY A 73 6.59 39.77 24.87
N PHE A 74 5.78 38.80 24.46
CA PHE A 74 5.87 37.43 24.98
C PHE A 74 7.15 36.74 24.52
N ARG A 75 7.78 36.04 25.47
CA ARG A 75 8.90 35.14 25.24
C ARG A 75 8.56 33.78 25.84
N PRO A 76 8.56 32.71 25.05
CA PRO A 76 8.25 31.39 25.57
C PRO A 76 9.40 30.93 26.50
N LYS A 77 9.06 30.21 27.57
CA LYS A 77 10.05 29.63 28.51
C LYS A 77 10.91 28.56 27.83
N VAL A 78 10.33 27.90 26.84
CA VAL A 78 10.97 26.86 26.02
C VAL A 78 10.66 27.17 24.56
N PRO A 79 11.63 27.05 23.63
CA PRO A 79 11.38 27.26 22.21
C PRO A 79 10.16 26.48 21.69
N HIS A 80 9.35 27.11 20.85
CA HIS A 80 8.20 26.44 20.23
C HIS A 80 8.61 25.33 19.27
N ASP A 81 9.78 25.43 18.63
CA ASP A 81 10.33 24.48 17.65
C ASP A 81 9.26 23.97 16.66
N PRO A 82 8.70 24.85 15.81
CA PRO A 82 7.63 24.48 14.91
C PRO A 82 8.15 23.50 13.85
N TRP A 83 7.39 22.44 13.65
CA TRP A 83 7.60 21.43 12.62
C TRP A 83 6.41 21.47 11.64
N PHE A 84 6.71 21.47 10.35
CA PHE A 84 5.78 21.29 9.24
C PHE A 84 6.08 20.03 8.43
N GLY A 85 5.04 19.34 8.01
CA GLY A 85 5.10 18.34 6.94
C GLY A 85 4.02 18.63 5.91
N ILE A 86 4.17 18.15 4.68
CA ILE A 86 3.15 18.32 3.66
C ILE A 86 2.94 17.01 2.90
N GLU A 87 1.69 16.64 2.74
CA GLU A 87 1.22 15.55 1.88
C GLU A 87 0.88 16.17 0.53
N GLN A 88 1.79 16.02 -0.44
CA GLN A 88 1.70 16.66 -1.74
C GLN A 88 1.06 15.70 -2.75
N GLU A 89 -0.19 15.98 -3.11
CA GLU A 89 -0.86 15.24 -4.18
C GLU A 89 -0.51 15.81 -5.55
N TYR A 90 -0.49 14.97 -6.58
CA TYR A 90 -0.29 15.34 -7.97
C TYR A 90 -0.97 14.35 -8.90
N ILE A 91 -1.19 14.76 -10.16
CA ILE A 91 -1.77 13.89 -11.19
C ILE A 91 -0.81 13.77 -12.37
N VAL A 92 -0.65 12.55 -12.88
CA VAL A 92 0.03 12.31 -14.15
C VAL A 92 -0.98 12.36 -15.28
N THR A 93 -0.75 13.22 -16.27
CA THR A 93 -1.70 13.48 -17.36
C THR A 93 -1.13 13.14 -18.73
N ARG A 94 -2.05 12.93 -19.67
CA ARG A 94 -1.79 12.79 -21.11
C ARG A 94 -1.68 14.17 -21.78
N SER A 95 -1.46 14.16 -23.09
CA SER A 95 -1.38 15.37 -23.90
C SER A 95 -2.67 16.21 -23.91
N ASP A 96 -3.83 15.59 -23.63
CA ASP A 96 -5.16 16.19 -23.54
C ASP A 96 -5.56 16.61 -22.11
N ASN A 97 -4.60 16.60 -21.17
CA ASN A 97 -4.76 16.96 -19.74
C ASN A 97 -5.64 16.02 -18.91
N PHE A 98 -6.18 14.95 -19.49
CA PHE A 98 -6.83 13.90 -18.70
C PHE A 98 -5.78 13.02 -18.01
N PRO A 99 -6.11 12.42 -16.86
CA PRO A 99 -5.20 11.52 -16.16
C PRO A 99 -4.75 10.35 -17.05
N ALA A 100 -3.51 9.87 -16.86
CA ALA A 100 -2.90 8.88 -17.74
C ALA A 100 -3.65 7.54 -17.78
N SER A 101 -4.21 7.13 -16.65
CA SER A 101 -5.03 5.93 -16.52
C SER A 101 -6.53 6.20 -16.72
N TYR A 102 -6.92 7.39 -17.19
CA TYR A 102 -8.33 7.75 -17.42
C TYR A 102 -8.81 7.30 -18.80
N GLU A 103 -9.84 6.48 -18.81
CA GLU A 103 -10.56 6.03 -20.01
C GLU A 103 -12.03 6.50 -19.96
N PRO A 104 -12.45 7.44 -20.84
CA PRO A 104 -13.77 8.08 -20.75
C PRO A 104 -14.96 7.21 -21.20
N LYS A 105 -14.75 6.22 -22.06
CA LYS A 105 -15.85 5.52 -22.76
C LYS A 105 -16.63 4.52 -21.90
N ASP A 106 -16.14 4.20 -20.71
CA ASP A 106 -16.56 3.00 -19.98
C ASP A 106 -16.75 3.19 -18.46
N ASN A 107 -16.73 4.39 -17.87
CA ASN A 107 -16.64 4.50 -16.41
C ASN A 107 -17.49 5.58 -15.72
N ASP A 108 -18.17 5.12 -14.68
CA ASP A 108 -18.53 5.89 -13.50
C ASP A 108 -17.42 5.76 -12.44
N TYR A 109 -16.43 6.66 -12.48
CA TYR A 109 -15.34 6.70 -11.48
C TYR A 109 -15.82 7.01 -10.06
N SER A 110 -17.08 7.37 -9.86
CA SER A 110 -17.64 7.59 -8.51
C SER A 110 -17.76 6.29 -7.70
N THR A 111 -17.60 5.13 -8.34
CA THR A 111 -17.67 3.81 -7.69
C THR A 111 -16.31 3.13 -7.50
N LEU A 112 -15.23 3.69 -8.05
CA LEU A 112 -13.91 3.08 -8.03
C LEU A 112 -13.08 3.55 -6.83
N ILE A 113 -12.72 2.61 -5.95
CA ILE A 113 -11.77 2.87 -4.86
C ILE A 113 -10.40 2.38 -5.29
N LEU A 114 -9.52 3.33 -5.56
CA LEU A 114 -8.18 3.08 -6.08
C LEU A 114 -7.09 3.38 -5.05
N TYR A 115 -7.43 3.94 -3.89
CA TYR A 115 -6.47 4.23 -2.82
C TYR A 115 -5.61 3.00 -2.47
N CYS A 116 -4.28 3.19 -2.43
CA CYS A 116 -3.28 2.13 -2.24
C CYS A 116 -3.28 0.98 -3.27
N SER A 117 -4.16 0.98 -4.28
CA SER A 117 -4.35 -0.15 -5.20
C SER A 117 -3.09 -0.56 -5.96
N VAL A 118 -3.03 -1.86 -6.28
CA VAL A 118 -1.90 -2.51 -6.96
C VAL A 118 -2.40 -3.37 -8.11
N GLY A 119 -1.68 -3.39 -9.22
CA GLY A 119 -1.97 -4.30 -10.32
C GLY A 119 -3.17 -3.83 -11.15
N HIS A 120 -4.22 -4.63 -11.17
CA HIS A 120 -5.45 -4.31 -11.90
C HIS A 120 -6.66 -4.37 -10.97
N VAL A 121 -7.51 -3.35 -11.00
CA VAL A 121 -8.77 -3.27 -10.25
C VAL A 121 -9.88 -2.94 -11.24
N HIS A 122 -11.03 -3.62 -11.15
CA HIS A 122 -12.14 -3.49 -12.10
C HIS A 122 -11.66 -3.54 -13.57
N ASP A 123 -10.81 -4.53 -13.86
CA ASP A 123 -10.31 -4.82 -15.21
C ASP A 123 -9.32 -3.79 -15.79
N ARG A 124 -8.88 -2.80 -15.00
CA ARG A 124 -7.98 -1.73 -15.45
C ARG A 124 -6.66 -1.69 -14.70
N ASN A 125 -5.59 -1.33 -15.41
CA ASN A 125 -4.30 -1.03 -14.77
C ASN A 125 -4.43 0.28 -13.99
N VAL A 126 -4.20 0.23 -12.68
CA VAL A 126 -4.49 1.33 -11.76
C VAL A 126 -3.31 2.25 -11.47
N ALA A 127 -2.12 1.94 -12.01
CA ALA A 127 -0.88 2.61 -11.60
C ALA A 127 0.27 2.50 -12.64
N LEU A 128 0.01 2.84 -13.91
CA LEU A 128 1.02 2.83 -14.97
C LEU A 128 2.24 3.73 -14.66
N GLU A 129 2.00 4.78 -13.89
CA GLU A 129 2.96 5.80 -13.49
C GLU A 129 3.69 5.50 -12.16
N ARG A 130 3.50 4.32 -11.56
CA ARG A 130 4.17 3.98 -10.28
C ARG A 130 5.68 4.03 -10.37
N ASP A 131 6.27 3.62 -11.49
CA ASP A 131 7.73 3.68 -11.65
C ASP A 131 8.25 5.12 -11.56
N LEU A 132 7.54 6.09 -12.15
CA LEU A 132 7.86 7.52 -12.01
C LEU A 132 7.81 7.94 -10.54
N SER A 133 6.74 7.56 -9.83
CA SER A 133 6.57 7.86 -8.40
C SER A 133 7.68 7.26 -7.53
N MET A 134 8.05 5.99 -7.78
CA MET A 134 9.13 5.31 -7.07
C MET A 134 10.50 5.94 -7.37
N LYS A 135 10.78 6.28 -8.63
CA LYS A 135 12.01 6.99 -9.01
C LYS A 135 12.09 8.37 -8.41
N HIS A 136 10.97 9.07 -8.32
CA HIS A 136 10.90 10.36 -7.64
C HIS A 136 11.29 10.24 -6.16
N LEU A 137 10.77 9.24 -5.45
CA LEU A 137 11.15 9.00 -4.06
C LEU A 137 12.65 8.67 -3.92
N GLN A 138 13.20 7.81 -4.78
CA GLN A 138 14.64 7.48 -4.79
C GLN A 138 15.51 8.72 -5.07
N ALA A 139 15.13 9.52 -6.08
CA ALA A 139 15.86 10.73 -6.46
C ALA A 139 15.82 11.79 -5.35
N CYS A 140 14.67 11.94 -4.67
CA CYS A 140 14.53 12.83 -3.52
C CYS A 140 15.44 12.41 -2.36
N ILE A 141 15.46 11.12 -2.00
CA ILE A 141 16.36 10.60 -0.97
C ILE A 141 17.81 10.86 -1.34
N TYR A 142 18.21 10.56 -2.58
CA TYR A 142 19.57 10.81 -3.08
C TYR A 142 19.94 12.29 -3.02
N ALA A 143 19.01 13.19 -3.38
CA ALA A 143 19.21 14.63 -3.34
C ALA A 143 19.17 15.23 -1.91
N GLY A 144 18.93 14.42 -0.88
CA GLY A 144 18.82 14.88 0.51
C GLY A 144 17.51 15.63 0.79
N VAL A 145 16.49 15.47 -0.05
CA VAL A 145 15.15 15.98 0.21
C VAL A 145 14.53 15.16 1.34
N ASN A 146 13.91 15.84 2.31
CA ASN A 146 13.31 15.18 3.47
C ASN A 146 11.93 14.57 3.16
N VAL A 147 11.85 13.71 2.14
CA VAL A 147 10.64 12.92 1.82
C VAL A 147 10.41 11.82 2.86
N CYS A 148 9.19 11.57 3.32
CA CYS A 148 8.90 10.55 4.35
C CYS A 148 7.95 9.44 3.91
N GLY A 149 7.37 9.55 2.71
CA GLY A 149 6.62 8.46 2.13
C GLY A 149 6.04 8.77 0.75
N CYS A 150 5.31 7.80 0.23
CA CYS A 150 4.59 7.89 -1.02
C CYS A 150 3.39 6.92 -1.04
N ILE A 151 2.31 7.34 -1.67
CA ILE A 151 1.07 6.57 -1.79
C ILE A 151 0.36 6.87 -3.12
N ARG A 152 -0.45 5.91 -3.56
CA ARG A 152 -1.37 6.08 -4.69
C ARG A 152 -2.72 6.52 -4.14
N GLU A 153 -3.19 7.67 -4.60
CA GLU A 153 -4.42 8.30 -4.08
C GLU A 153 -5.68 7.64 -4.63
N ASN A 154 -6.88 8.22 -4.46
CA ASN A 154 -8.11 7.58 -4.98
C ASN A 154 -8.40 7.91 -6.45
N GLY A 155 -7.94 9.04 -6.98
CA GLY A 155 -8.19 9.44 -8.37
C GLY A 155 -7.37 8.67 -9.41
N PRO A 156 -7.81 8.56 -10.67
CA PRO A 156 -7.01 7.99 -11.75
C PRO A 156 -5.69 8.75 -11.92
N SER A 157 -4.58 8.02 -12.02
CA SER A 157 -3.21 8.55 -12.04
C SER A 157 -2.87 9.62 -11.01
N GLN A 158 -3.57 9.61 -9.86
CA GLN A 158 -3.33 10.51 -8.74
C GLN A 158 -2.39 9.83 -7.73
N TRP A 159 -1.40 10.58 -7.29
CA TRP A 159 -0.36 10.13 -6.36
C TRP A 159 -0.12 11.19 -5.32
N GLU A 160 0.41 10.75 -4.19
CA GLU A 160 0.85 11.63 -3.12
C GLU A 160 2.24 11.21 -2.65
N TYR A 161 3.09 12.19 -2.36
CA TYR A 161 4.32 12.00 -1.60
C TYR A 161 4.34 12.94 -0.41
N GLN A 162 4.94 12.50 0.70
CA GLN A 162 5.03 13.32 1.90
C GLN A 162 6.44 13.91 2.07
N VAL A 163 6.53 15.18 2.46
CA VAL A 163 7.78 15.88 2.84
C VAL A 163 7.68 16.32 4.29
N GLY A 164 8.75 16.13 5.06
CA GLY A 164 8.84 16.43 6.49
C GLY A 164 9.22 15.19 7.31
N PRO A 165 9.74 15.35 8.55
CA PRO A 165 9.64 16.57 9.34
C PRO A 165 10.56 17.74 8.99
N CYS A 166 10.06 18.94 8.69
CA CYS A 166 10.90 20.11 8.42
C CYS A 166 10.63 21.29 9.38
N PRO A 167 11.67 21.89 10.00
CA PRO A 167 11.55 23.15 10.73
C PRO A 167 11.23 24.33 9.82
N GLY A 168 10.31 25.20 10.24
CA GLY A 168 10.14 26.55 9.70
C GLY A 168 10.16 26.65 8.17
N VAL A 169 11.22 27.25 7.63
CA VAL A 169 11.41 27.53 6.20
C VAL A 169 11.82 26.30 5.39
N GLU A 170 12.46 25.32 6.02
CA GLU A 170 13.01 24.15 5.32
C GLU A 170 11.93 23.32 4.64
N ILE A 171 10.68 23.35 5.13
CA ILE A 171 9.55 22.68 4.46
C ILE A 171 9.36 23.18 3.04
N GLY A 172 9.54 24.49 2.82
CA GLY A 172 9.43 25.07 1.50
C GLY A 172 10.61 24.74 0.61
N ASP A 173 11.82 24.72 1.17
CA ASP A 173 13.03 24.35 0.42
C ASP A 173 12.92 22.90 -0.08
N HIS A 174 12.56 21.97 0.81
CA HIS A 174 12.43 20.56 0.49
C HIS A 174 11.27 20.28 -0.47
N LEU A 175 10.10 20.89 -0.28
CA LEU A 175 8.96 20.67 -1.17
C LEU A 175 9.23 21.19 -2.58
N GLN A 176 9.78 22.40 -2.71
CA GLN A 176 10.07 22.99 -4.03
C GLN A 176 11.09 22.15 -4.80
N MET A 177 12.14 21.66 -4.13
CA MET A 177 13.09 20.74 -4.77
C MET A 177 12.46 19.40 -5.13
N SER A 178 11.59 18.85 -4.28
CA SER A 178 10.85 17.62 -4.59
C SER A 178 9.99 17.77 -5.85
N ARG A 179 9.20 18.85 -5.94
CA ARG A 179 8.37 19.17 -7.11
C ARG A 179 9.20 19.30 -8.38
N TYR A 180 10.33 20.01 -8.31
CA TYR A 180 11.23 20.14 -9.45
C TYR A 180 11.76 18.78 -9.93
N ILE A 181 12.26 17.94 -9.02
CA ILE A 181 12.75 16.59 -9.36
C ILE A 181 11.65 15.76 -10.02
N LEU A 182 10.40 15.82 -9.50
CA LEU A 182 9.26 15.13 -10.08
C LEU A 182 8.98 15.57 -11.52
N LEU A 183 8.98 16.88 -11.78
CA LEU A 183 8.78 17.42 -13.12
C LEU A 183 9.90 17.00 -14.09
N ARG A 184 11.16 17.04 -13.65
CA ARG A 184 12.33 16.58 -14.43
C ARG A 184 12.26 15.10 -14.76
N LEU A 185 11.82 14.27 -13.82
CA LEU A 185 11.57 12.85 -14.08
C LEU A 185 10.38 12.67 -15.02
N GLY A 186 9.29 13.45 -14.86
CA GLY A 186 8.17 13.45 -15.82
C GLY A 186 8.64 13.67 -17.26
N GLU A 187 9.49 14.68 -17.48
CA GLU A 187 10.11 14.93 -18.79
C GLU A 187 10.92 13.73 -19.31
N GLN A 188 11.72 13.09 -18.45
CA GLN A 188 12.48 11.89 -18.81
C GLN A 188 11.56 10.70 -19.12
N TYR A 189 10.44 10.56 -18.43
CA TYR A 189 9.49 9.47 -18.70
C TYR A 189 8.57 9.77 -19.88
N GLY A 190 8.60 10.98 -20.44
CA GLY A 190 7.65 11.43 -21.45
C GLY A 190 6.23 11.59 -20.90
N LEU A 191 6.10 11.78 -19.59
CA LEU A 191 4.83 11.93 -18.86
C LEU A 191 4.65 13.39 -18.43
N ARG A 192 3.41 13.88 -18.43
CA ARG A 192 3.11 15.21 -17.87
C ARG A 192 2.69 15.04 -16.42
N VAL A 193 3.20 15.90 -15.55
CA VAL A 193 2.79 15.98 -14.15
C VAL A 193 2.16 17.34 -13.92
N THR A 194 1.03 17.37 -13.22
CA THR A 194 0.37 18.60 -12.82
C THR A 194 0.16 18.64 -11.30
N LEU A 195 0.38 19.83 -10.73
CA LEU A 195 0.10 20.18 -9.33
C LEU A 195 -1.13 21.10 -9.22
N LYS A 196 -1.92 21.19 -10.30
CA LYS A 196 -3.20 21.89 -10.28
C LYS A 196 -4.16 21.16 -9.36
N SER A 197 -4.90 21.92 -8.55
CA SER A 197 -5.86 21.33 -7.62
C SER A 197 -7.08 20.78 -8.34
N VAL A 198 -7.40 21.32 -9.53
CA VAL A 198 -8.44 20.81 -10.42
C VAL A 198 -7.86 20.79 -11.85
N PRO A 199 -7.23 19.69 -12.27
CA PRO A 199 -6.62 19.63 -13.60
C PRO A 199 -7.65 19.61 -14.74
N VAL A 200 -8.87 19.12 -14.47
CA VAL A 200 -9.98 19.08 -15.43
C VAL A 200 -11.23 19.62 -14.74
N HIS A 201 -11.63 20.85 -15.09
CA HIS A 201 -12.80 21.50 -14.50
C HIS A 201 -14.09 20.70 -14.73
N GLY A 202 -14.93 20.60 -13.69
CA GLY A 202 -16.18 19.84 -13.73
C GLY A 202 -16.04 18.33 -13.54
N GLU A 203 -14.82 17.79 -13.54
CA GLU A 203 -14.55 16.39 -13.20
C GLU A 203 -14.23 16.22 -11.71
N ALA A 204 -14.42 15.00 -11.19
CA ALA A 204 -14.16 14.68 -9.78
C ALA A 204 -12.68 14.44 -9.44
N PHE A 205 -11.74 14.87 -10.29
CA PHE A 205 -10.30 14.71 -10.06
C PHE A 205 -9.73 15.95 -9.43
N PHE A 206 -9.16 15.83 -8.23
CA PHE A 206 -8.54 16.94 -7.53
C PHE A 206 -7.21 16.56 -6.91
N SER A 207 -6.44 17.55 -6.50
CA SER A 207 -5.20 17.35 -5.75
C SER A 207 -5.06 18.35 -4.59
N GLY A 208 -4.78 17.84 -3.40
CA GLY A 208 -4.51 18.60 -2.19
C GLY A 208 -3.02 18.78 -1.86
N GLY A 209 -2.77 19.67 -0.90
CA GLY A 209 -1.46 19.82 -0.25
C GLY A 209 -1.63 19.80 1.26
N HIS A 210 -2.01 18.67 1.85
CA HIS A 210 -2.38 18.62 3.27
C HIS A 210 -1.18 18.99 4.15
N LEU A 211 -1.35 19.96 5.03
CA LEU A 211 -0.27 20.56 5.81
C LEU A 211 -0.31 20.07 7.25
N ASN A 212 0.70 19.31 7.63
CA ASN A 212 0.94 18.82 8.98
C ASN A 212 1.64 19.90 9.80
N PHE A 213 1.14 20.19 11.00
CA PHE A 213 1.69 21.21 11.89
C PHE A 213 1.79 20.74 13.33
N SER A 214 2.95 21.01 13.93
CA SER A 214 3.23 20.68 15.31
C SER A 214 4.21 21.66 15.94
N VAL A 215 4.03 21.95 17.22
CA VAL A 215 5.05 22.61 18.06
C VAL A 215 5.50 21.67 19.16
N ARG A 216 6.63 21.94 19.80
CA ARG A 216 7.22 21.11 20.84
C ARG A 216 6.21 20.64 21.89
N LYS A 217 5.38 21.56 22.39
CA LYS A 217 4.32 21.26 23.37
C LYS A 217 3.28 20.23 22.89
N MET A 218 2.98 20.20 21.59
CA MET A 218 2.07 19.20 21.01
C MET A 218 2.70 17.79 20.97
N ARG A 219 4.03 17.70 20.99
CA ARG A 219 4.81 16.44 20.91
C ARG A 219 5.18 15.87 22.28
N GLU A 220 5.05 16.66 23.33
CA GLU A 220 5.28 16.24 24.71
C GLU A 220 4.10 15.39 25.23
N LYS A 221 4.29 14.66 26.33
CA LYS A 221 3.23 13.84 26.94
C LYS A 221 2.04 14.72 27.32
N GLY A 222 0.82 14.33 26.93
CA GLY A 222 -0.38 15.16 27.11
C GLY A 222 -0.51 16.30 26.08
N GLY A 223 0.33 16.29 25.05
CA GLY A 223 0.39 17.30 24.00
C GLY A 223 -0.89 17.45 23.18
N ILE A 224 -1.76 16.43 23.18
CA ILE A 224 -3.08 16.48 22.54
C ILE A 224 -3.91 17.69 22.97
N LYS A 225 -3.82 18.12 24.23
CA LYS A 225 -4.51 19.32 24.72
C LYS A 225 -4.06 20.60 24.02
N PHE A 226 -2.77 20.69 23.67
CA PHE A 226 -2.24 21.81 22.90
C PHE A 226 -2.64 21.73 21.43
N ILE A 227 -2.83 20.52 20.89
CA ILE A 227 -3.41 20.31 19.56
C ILE A 227 -4.85 20.83 19.55
N HIS A 228 -5.70 20.36 20.47
CA HIS A 228 -7.08 20.86 20.59
C HIS A 228 -7.14 22.38 20.82
N HIS A 229 -6.21 22.94 21.60
CA HIS A 229 -6.13 24.40 21.78
C HIS A 229 -5.87 25.10 20.44
N ALA A 230 -4.85 24.70 19.68
CA ALA A 230 -4.54 25.26 18.36
C ALA A 230 -5.73 25.16 17.39
N ILE A 231 -6.41 24.01 17.38
CA ILE A 231 -7.61 23.78 16.58
C ILE A 231 -8.74 24.72 17.00
N ASN A 232 -8.93 24.95 18.31
CA ASN A 232 -9.92 25.91 18.81
C ASN A 232 -9.62 27.35 18.38
N VAL A 233 -8.35 27.78 18.42
CA VAL A 233 -7.96 29.10 17.88
C VAL A 233 -8.31 29.20 16.39
N LEU A 234 -8.01 28.14 15.63
CA LEU A 234 -8.30 28.08 14.20
C LEU A 234 -9.81 28.10 13.92
N ALA A 235 -10.61 27.39 14.71
CA ALA A 235 -12.07 27.35 14.61
C ALA A 235 -12.73 28.71 14.87
N LYS A 236 -12.14 29.53 15.75
CA LYS A 236 -12.60 30.88 16.08
C LYS A 236 -12.02 31.98 15.19
N SER A 237 -11.22 31.62 14.19
CA SER A 237 -10.62 32.56 13.25
C SER A 237 -11.55 32.88 12.06
N ASP A 238 -11.31 34.03 11.42
CA ASP A 238 -11.78 34.27 10.05
C ASP A 238 -10.91 33.40 9.12
N PRO A 239 -11.50 32.46 8.35
CA PRO A 239 -10.73 31.61 7.46
C PRO A 239 -10.15 32.36 6.26
N ILE A 240 -10.73 33.49 5.84
CA ILE A 240 -10.38 34.15 4.56
C ILE A 240 -8.90 34.56 4.49
N PRO A 241 -8.31 35.23 5.50
CA PRO A 241 -6.89 35.60 5.45
C PRO A 241 -5.95 34.40 5.31
N LEU A 242 -6.23 33.29 6.00
CA LEU A 242 -5.42 32.07 5.91
C LEU A 242 -5.57 31.39 4.56
N LEU A 243 -6.78 31.28 4.03
CA LEU A 243 -7.04 30.68 2.72
C LEU A 243 -6.37 31.46 1.58
N LYS A 244 -6.27 32.79 1.69
CA LYS A 244 -5.49 33.62 0.75
C LYS A 244 -3.98 33.37 0.83
N LEU A 245 -3.47 32.92 1.97
CA LEU A 245 -2.07 32.51 2.10
C LEU A 245 -1.83 31.12 1.49
N TYR A 246 -2.81 30.22 1.60
CA TYR A 246 -2.76 28.89 1.01
C TYR A 246 -2.90 28.91 -0.51
N ASP A 247 -3.85 29.68 -1.03
CA ASP A 247 -4.10 29.81 -2.46
C ASP A 247 -3.83 31.25 -2.90
N GLN A 248 -2.62 31.46 -3.41
CA GLN A 248 -2.19 32.71 -4.02
C GLN A 248 -2.39 32.71 -5.54
N THR A 249 -2.93 31.62 -6.09
CA THR A 249 -3.12 31.47 -7.53
C THR A 249 -4.32 32.29 -7.99
N LEU A 250 -4.28 32.73 -9.25
CA LEU A 250 -5.39 33.44 -9.89
C LEU A 250 -6.40 32.49 -10.56
N GLU A 251 -6.18 31.18 -10.46
CA GLU A 251 -6.92 30.17 -11.23
C GLU A 251 -8.23 29.73 -10.56
N HIS A 252 -8.43 30.07 -9.27
CA HIS A 252 -9.61 29.68 -8.48
C HIS A 252 -9.82 28.15 -8.31
N ASP A 253 -8.88 27.30 -8.70
CA ASP A 253 -8.95 25.84 -8.57
C ASP A 253 -9.25 25.38 -7.13
N ASN A 254 -8.61 25.97 -6.12
CA ASN A 254 -8.84 25.54 -4.74
C ASN A 254 -10.25 25.88 -4.26
N LYS A 255 -10.83 26.97 -4.78
CA LYS A 255 -12.23 27.33 -4.52
C LYS A 255 -13.17 26.30 -5.16
N GLU A 256 -12.87 25.85 -6.38
CA GLU A 256 -13.62 24.76 -7.01
C GLU A 256 -13.51 23.47 -6.18
N ARG A 257 -12.28 23.05 -5.85
CA ARG A 257 -12.00 21.88 -4.98
C ARG A 257 -12.78 21.92 -3.67
N LEU A 258 -12.85 23.10 -3.03
CA LEU A 258 -13.53 23.32 -1.74
C LEU A 258 -15.00 23.75 -1.87
N SER A 259 -15.59 23.78 -3.06
CA SER A 259 -17.02 24.11 -3.26
C SER A 259 -17.90 22.89 -3.56
N ASN A 260 -17.33 21.68 -3.46
CA ASN A 260 -18.02 20.40 -3.50
C ASN A 260 -18.75 20.11 -4.83
N THR A 261 -18.13 20.40 -5.97
CA THR A 261 -18.67 20.03 -7.29
C THR A 261 -18.69 18.51 -7.56
N SER A 262 -18.01 17.70 -6.75
CA SER A 262 -17.91 16.24 -6.91
C SER A 262 -18.47 15.40 -5.74
N GLY A 263 -19.03 16.04 -4.71
CA GLY A 263 -19.93 15.40 -3.75
C GLY A 263 -19.36 14.44 -2.69
N HIS A 264 -18.07 14.08 -2.70
CA HIS A 264 -17.67 12.89 -1.92
C HIS A 264 -16.47 12.93 -0.97
N TRP A 265 -15.55 13.92 -0.94
CA TRP A 265 -14.31 13.71 -0.15
C TRP A 265 -13.67 14.92 0.55
N HIS A 266 -14.29 16.10 0.53
CA HIS A 266 -13.73 17.31 1.14
C HIS A 266 -14.78 18.23 1.80
N PRO A 267 -14.45 18.88 2.92
CA PRO A 267 -15.29 19.92 3.52
C PRO A 267 -15.37 21.17 2.64
N LYS A 268 -16.48 21.90 2.79
CA LYS A 268 -16.65 23.19 2.12
C LYS A 268 -15.74 24.26 2.72
N GLN A 269 -15.36 25.22 1.89
CA GLN A 269 -14.48 26.34 2.26
C GLN A 269 -14.97 27.14 3.49
N ASP A 270 -16.29 27.23 3.69
CA ASP A 270 -16.94 27.98 4.77
C ASP A 270 -17.31 27.14 6.00
N GLU A 271 -17.16 25.82 5.93
CA GLU A 271 -17.45 24.89 7.01
C GLU A 271 -16.15 24.55 7.78
N PHE A 272 -16.11 24.80 9.09
CA PHE A 272 -15.04 24.29 9.95
C PHE A 272 -15.51 22.98 10.58
N VAL A 273 -15.00 21.85 10.06
CA VAL A 273 -15.37 20.51 10.52
C VAL A 273 -14.19 19.88 11.23
N PHE A 274 -14.33 19.67 12.54
CA PHE A 274 -13.37 19.04 13.44
C PHE A 274 -14.14 18.09 14.37
N GLU A 275 -13.76 16.81 14.42
CA GLU A 275 -14.29 15.73 15.29
C GLU A 275 -15.84 15.59 15.39
N GLY A 276 -16.36 14.44 14.91
CA GLY A 276 -17.77 14.04 14.95
C GLY A 276 -18.01 12.77 14.11
N ASP A 277 -19.27 12.38 13.86
CA ASP A 277 -19.67 11.16 13.10
C ASP A 277 -19.23 11.13 11.62
N LYS A 278 -18.53 12.16 11.14
CA LYS A 278 -18.11 12.35 9.75
C LYS A 278 -16.61 12.61 9.63
N LYS A 279 -15.79 11.73 10.21
CA LYS A 279 -14.31 11.83 10.22
C LYS A 279 -13.69 11.95 8.80
N GLU A 280 -14.42 11.52 7.76
CA GLU A 280 -13.99 11.57 6.36
C GLU A 280 -14.09 12.96 5.70
N PHE A 281 -14.80 13.92 6.31
CA PHE A 281 -15.05 15.26 5.76
C PHE A 281 -14.44 16.39 6.61
N THR A 282 -13.41 16.12 7.42
CA THR A 282 -12.84 17.14 8.33
C THR A 282 -11.90 18.11 7.62
N THR A 283 -12.00 19.40 7.90
CA THR A 283 -11.02 20.41 7.43
C THR A 283 -9.70 20.28 8.14
N ILE A 284 -9.77 19.91 9.42
CA ILE A 284 -8.63 19.68 10.30
C ILE A 284 -8.73 18.27 10.88
N ARG A 285 -7.66 17.50 10.75
CA ARG A 285 -7.58 16.10 11.20
C ARG A 285 -6.54 15.95 12.30
N ILE A 286 -6.85 15.12 13.30
CA ILE A 286 -5.85 14.54 14.19
C ILE A 286 -5.62 13.11 13.70
N PRO A 287 -4.39 12.73 13.31
CA PRO A 287 -4.11 11.38 12.84
C PRO A 287 -4.45 10.32 13.91
N PRO A 288 -4.92 9.12 13.51
CA PRO A 288 -5.32 8.08 14.47
C PRO A 288 -4.22 7.69 15.47
N LEU A 289 -2.96 7.61 15.02
CA LEU A 289 -1.83 7.36 15.92
C LEU A 289 -1.59 8.52 16.90
N VAL A 290 -1.81 9.77 16.48
CA VAL A 290 -1.70 10.95 17.36
C VAL A 290 -2.80 10.94 18.43
N GLU A 291 -4.02 10.58 18.03
CA GLU A 291 -5.17 10.41 18.93
C GLU A 291 -4.86 9.29 19.95
N ALA A 292 -4.38 8.13 19.48
CA ALA A 292 -4.00 7.00 20.33
C ALA A 292 -2.83 7.30 21.30
N GLU A 293 -1.83 8.06 20.85
CA GLU A 293 -0.68 8.45 21.69
C GLU A 293 -0.94 9.65 22.62
N GLY A 294 -1.99 10.43 22.35
CA GLY A 294 -2.29 11.66 23.08
C GLY A 294 -1.25 12.76 22.87
N ARG A 295 -0.52 12.76 21.73
CA ARG A 295 0.50 13.77 21.36
C ARG A 295 0.91 13.61 19.89
N GLY A 296 1.39 14.68 19.26
CA GLY A 296 1.90 14.65 17.88
C GLY A 296 1.64 15.93 17.10
N TYR A 297 0.84 15.84 16.05
CA TYR A 297 0.55 16.93 15.11
C TYR A 297 -0.93 16.96 14.70
N MET A 298 -1.37 18.09 14.18
CA MET A 298 -2.64 18.21 13.44
C MET A 298 -2.36 18.40 11.96
N GLU A 299 -3.33 18.09 11.13
CA GLU A 299 -3.28 18.26 9.68
C GLU A 299 -4.37 19.22 9.22
N ASP A 300 -4.01 20.18 8.38
CA ASP A 300 -4.94 21.06 7.68
C ASP A 300 -5.09 20.64 6.21
N ARG A 301 -6.30 20.25 5.81
CA ARG A 301 -6.61 19.68 4.48
C ARG A 301 -7.09 20.72 3.46
N ARG A 302 -7.16 21.99 3.86
CA ARG A 302 -7.61 23.12 3.02
C ARG A 302 -6.56 23.67 2.03
N PRO A 303 -5.24 23.49 2.21
CA PRO A 303 -4.30 23.97 1.20
C PRO A 303 -4.43 23.20 -0.13
N PRO A 304 -4.27 23.89 -1.27
CA PRO A 304 -4.25 23.27 -2.59
C PRO A 304 -2.94 22.52 -2.86
N SER A 305 -2.94 21.63 -3.86
CA SER A 305 -1.69 21.00 -4.36
C SER A 305 -0.66 22.03 -4.85
N SER A 306 -1.12 23.19 -5.33
CA SER A 306 -0.30 24.32 -5.80
C SER A 306 0.23 25.24 -4.68
N VAL A 307 -0.03 24.91 -3.41
CA VAL A 307 0.27 25.78 -2.26
C VAL A 307 1.72 26.30 -2.27
N ASP A 308 1.90 27.56 -1.88
CA ASP A 308 3.20 28.10 -1.46
C ASP A 308 3.52 27.58 -0.05
N PRO A 309 4.49 26.64 0.09
CA PRO A 309 4.79 26.04 1.38
C PRO A 309 5.33 27.04 2.41
N TYR A 310 5.98 28.12 1.99
CA TYR A 310 6.50 29.13 2.92
C TYR A 310 5.37 29.96 3.51
N ALA A 311 4.44 30.41 2.65
CA ALA A 311 3.28 31.18 3.08
C ALA A 311 2.32 30.34 3.94
N ALA A 312 2.14 29.07 3.60
CA ALA A 312 1.28 28.17 4.35
C ALA A 312 1.84 27.85 5.76
N ALA A 313 3.14 27.57 5.87
CA ALA A 313 3.80 27.38 7.16
C ALA A 313 3.70 28.63 8.05
N ALA A 314 3.96 29.82 7.48
CA ALA A 314 3.79 31.09 8.19
C ALA A 314 2.33 31.32 8.59
N GLY A 315 1.39 31.03 7.69
CA GLY A 315 -0.05 31.16 7.91
C GLY A 315 -0.53 30.33 9.10
N LEU A 316 -0.13 29.06 9.19
CA LEU A 316 -0.53 28.19 10.30
C LEU A 316 0.01 28.66 11.65
N VAL A 317 1.24 29.14 11.73
CA VAL A 317 1.78 29.71 12.97
C VAL A 317 1.00 30.94 13.39
N ARG A 318 0.73 31.84 12.44
CA ARG A 318 -0.07 33.06 12.66
C ARG A 318 -1.48 32.76 13.11
N ALA A 319 -2.09 31.72 12.55
CA ALA A 319 -3.43 31.29 12.91
C ALA A 319 -3.47 30.58 14.27
N CYS A 320 -2.68 29.53 14.45
CA CYS A 320 -2.80 28.58 15.55
C CYS A 320 -2.07 28.99 16.83
N ILE A 321 -0.98 29.76 16.71
CA ILE A 321 -0.19 30.19 17.86
C ILE A 321 -0.52 31.64 18.20
N PHE A 322 -0.38 32.55 17.23
CA PHE A 322 -0.56 33.99 17.48
C PHE A 322 -2.03 34.44 17.48
N GLY A 323 -2.95 33.67 16.90
CA GLY A 323 -4.34 34.09 16.75
C GLY A 323 -4.50 35.37 15.93
N ASP A 324 -3.58 35.64 14.97
CA ASP A 324 -3.56 36.85 14.15
C ASP A 324 -4.88 37.02 13.34
N PHE A 325 -5.63 35.93 13.13
CA PHE A 325 -6.87 35.89 12.34
C PHE A 325 -8.14 35.67 13.18
N LEU A 326 -8.06 35.79 14.51
CA LEU A 326 -9.23 35.61 15.38
C LEU A 326 -10.34 36.61 15.07
N ARG A 327 -11.59 36.13 15.05
CA ARG A 327 -12.77 37.00 14.96
C ARG A 327 -12.90 37.84 16.24
N PRO A 328 -13.46 39.06 16.16
CA PRO A 328 -13.73 39.88 17.34
C PRO A 328 -14.50 39.12 18.43
N GLY A 329 -14.15 39.33 19.70
CA GLY A 329 -14.76 38.65 20.85
C GLY A 329 -14.09 37.34 21.27
N ASN A 330 -12.96 36.97 20.66
CA ASN A 330 -12.16 35.78 21.01
C ASN A 330 -10.74 36.15 21.46
N GLU A 331 -10.51 37.40 21.89
CA GLU A 331 -9.19 37.94 22.22
C GLU A 331 -8.48 37.19 23.35
N GLN A 332 -9.23 36.53 24.24
CA GLN A 332 -8.70 35.66 25.29
C GLN A 332 -7.85 34.51 24.73
N LEU A 333 -8.10 34.07 23.49
CA LEU A 333 -7.33 33.01 22.84
C LEU A 333 -5.97 33.50 22.30
N LYS A 334 -5.69 34.81 22.34
CA LYS A 334 -4.37 35.38 22.01
C LYS A 334 -3.37 35.30 23.17
N ASP A 335 -3.79 34.83 24.34
CA ASP A 335 -2.90 34.68 25.49
C ASP A 335 -1.84 33.59 25.23
N LEU A 336 -0.67 34.04 24.79
CA LEU A 336 0.47 33.16 24.50
C LEU A 336 1.04 32.47 25.75
N SER A 337 0.69 32.93 26.97
CA SER A 337 1.16 32.29 28.20
C SER A 337 0.66 30.85 28.35
N VAL A 338 -0.42 30.48 27.65
CA VAL A 338 -0.93 29.10 27.57
C VAL A 338 0.16 28.11 27.15
N TRP A 339 1.07 28.50 26.25
CA TRP A 339 2.15 27.63 25.75
C TRP A 339 3.25 27.36 26.78
N ASN A 340 3.26 28.10 27.90
CA ASN A 340 4.15 27.86 29.03
C ASN A 340 3.54 26.97 30.11
N LYS A 341 2.25 26.63 30.02
CA LYS A 341 1.53 25.82 31.01
C LYS A 341 1.89 24.34 30.91
N ASP A 342 1.65 23.61 31.99
CA ASP A 342 1.61 22.15 31.99
C ASP A 342 0.30 21.64 31.35
N PRO A 343 0.28 20.49 30.64
CA PRO A 343 -0.95 19.91 30.12
C PRO A 343 -2.06 19.74 31.17
N SER A 344 -1.73 19.52 32.45
CA SER A 344 -2.73 19.40 33.52
C SER A 344 -3.50 20.70 33.80
N GLU A 345 -2.92 21.86 33.47
CA GLU A 345 -3.53 23.18 33.65
C GLU A 345 -4.52 23.54 32.53
N LEU A 346 -4.51 22.80 31.42
CA LEU A 346 -5.53 22.90 30.37
C LEU A 346 -6.73 22.02 30.74
N ILE A 347 -7.85 22.65 31.09
CA ILE A 347 -9.12 21.97 31.37
C ILE A 347 -9.74 21.55 30.04
N MET A 348 -9.51 20.30 29.63
CA MET A 348 -10.21 19.58 28.56
C MET A 348 -10.22 18.09 28.91
N GLU A 349 -11.38 17.42 28.80
CA GLU A 349 -11.54 15.98 29.02
C GLU A 349 -10.91 15.19 27.87
N THR A 350 -10.02 14.24 28.17
CA THR A 350 -9.62 13.15 27.24
C THR A 350 -9.10 11.96 28.06
N ASP A 351 -9.68 10.78 27.82
CA ASP A 351 -9.28 9.49 28.38
C ASP A 351 -8.43 8.71 27.38
N GLY A 352 -7.36 8.06 27.85
CA GLY A 352 -6.59 7.10 27.05
C GLY A 352 -5.15 6.90 27.53
N LYS A 353 -4.76 5.65 27.80
CA LYS A 353 -3.37 5.21 28.01
C LYS A 353 -3.08 4.08 27.02
N LEU A 354 -1.98 4.15 26.28
CA LEU A 354 -1.16 2.99 25.84
C LEU A 354 0.15 3.46 25.14
N GLN A 355 1.00 2.49 24.76
CA GLN A 355 2.46 2.56 24.66
C GLN A 355 3.08 3.52 23.62
N LEU A 356 4.29 3.99 23.96
CA LEU A 356 5.12 4.95 23.23
C LEU A 356 5.65 4.39 21.88
N VAL A 357 5.32 5.02 20.76
CA VAL A 357 6.17 5.02 19.56
C VAL A 357 7.07 6.26 19.61
N SER A 358 8.33 6.12 19.18
CA SER A 358 9.30 7.21 19.16
C SER A 358 8.96 8.21 18.05
N ILE A 359 8.86 9.49 18.41
CA ILE A 359 8.82 10.60 17.46
C ILE A 359 10.19 10.62 16.75
N PRO A 360 10.26 10.61 15.41
CA PRO A 360 11.53 10.58 14.71
C PRO A 360 12.30 11.90 14.90
N ASP A 361 13.59 11.80 15.18
CA ASP A 361 14.55 12.90 15.06
C ASP A 361 14.65 13.36 13.61
N ILE A 362 15.19 14.57 13.36
CA ILE A 362 15.43 15.07 11.99
C ILE A 362 16.43 14.13 11.29
N PRO A 363 16.08 13.54 10.12
CA PRO A 363 16.88 12.51 9.47
C PRO A 363 18.31 12.92 9.06
N ASN A 364 19.24 11.98 9.14
CA ASN A 364 20.51 12.03 8.41
C ASN A 364 20.31 11.40 7.02
N SER A 365 20.55 12.16 5.95
CA SER A 365 20.19 11.80 4.56
C SER A 365 20.93 10.59 3.97
N SER A 366 22.07 10.18 4.52
CA SER A 366 22.95 9.16 3.90
C SER A 366 22.59 7.69 4.17
N LYS A 367 21.55 7.40 4.96
CA LYS A 367 21.20 6.02 5.40
C LYS A 367 19.71 5.68 5.26
N ARG A 368 18.95 6.52 4.56
CA ARG A 368 17.48 6.40 4.51
C ARG A 368 17.05 5.23 3.64
N VAL A 369 16.00 4.54 4.09
CA VAL A 369 15.50 3.29 3.51
C VAL A 369 14.01 3.40 3.26
N ILE A 370 13.57 3.03 2.06
CA ILE A 370 12.17 2.84 1.71
C ILE A 370 11.68 1.47 2.22
N LEU A 371 10.60 1.48 3.00
CA LEU A 371 9.82 0.34 3.42
C LEU A 371 8.47 0.40 2.71
N GLU A 372 8.17 -0.57 1.84
CA GLU A 372 6.88 -0.66 1.17
C GLU A 372 5.97 -1.61 1.95
N TYR A 373 4.97 -1.02 2.63
CA TYR A 373 3.99 -1.71 3.44
C TYR A 373 2.94 -2.31 2.52
N VAL A 374 2.75 -3.63 2.60
CA VAL A 374 1.83 -4.41 1.79
C VAL A 374 0.76 -5.02 2.70
N PHE A 375 -0.50 -4.87 2.35
CA PHE A 375 -1.62 -5.42 3.10
C PHE A 375 -2.73 -5.82 2.12
N ALA A 376 -3.43 -6.91 2.40
CA ALA A 376 -4.58 -7.30 1.60
C ALA A 376 -5.83 -6.52 2.05
N ASN A 377 -6.76 -6.32 1.13
CA ASN A 377 -8.10 -5.85 1.50
C ASN A 377 -8.99 -7.02 1.97
N HIS A 378 -10.28 -6.78 2.16
CA HIS A 378 -11.25 -7.78 2.64
C HIS A 378 -11.36 -9.06 1.78
N THR A 379 -10.83 -9.08 0.55
CA THR A 379 -10.83 -10.26 -0.32
C THR A 379 -9.63 -11.19 -0.12
N ASN A 380 -8.57 -10.76 0.58
CA ASN A 380 -7.32 -11.51 0.79
C ASN A 380 -6.52 -11.88 -0.50
N TYR A 381 -6.95 -11.47 -1.70
CA TYR A 381 -6.18 -11.62 -2.94
C TYR A 381 -6.05 -10.32 -3.76
N GLN A 382 -6.69 -9.23 -3.32
CA GLN A 382 -6.41 -7.88 -3.79
C GLN A 382 -5.51 -7.16 -2.78
N PHE A 383 -4.43 -6.55 -3.28
CA PHE A 383 -3.37 -6.00 -2.45
C PHE A 383 -3.35 -4.48 -2.52
N TRP A 384 -3.02 -3.90 -1.38
CA TRP A 384 -2.78 -2.49 -1.18
C TRP A 384 -1.35 -2.27 -0.72
N SER A 385 -0.75 -1.16 -1.15
CA SER A 385 0.58 -0.79 -0.69
C SER A 385 0.81 0.71 -0.59
N LYS A 386 1.71 1.09 0.33
CA LYS A 386 2.22 2.45 0.52
C LYS A 386 3.64 2.42 1.05
N MET A 387 4.42 3.46 0.80
CA MET A 387 5.86 3.49 1.07
C MET A 387 6.21 4.46 2.18
N LYS A 388 6.92 3.99 3.20
CA LYS A 388 7.50 4.81 4.27
C LYS A 388 8.99 4.96 4.07
N VAL A 389 9.54 6.16 4.27
CA VAL A 389 10.99 6.37 4.33
C VAL A 389 11.42 6.46 5.80
N VAL A 390 12.33 5.57 6.19
CA VAL A 390 12.91 5.52 7.54
C VAL A 390 14.41 5.83 7.49
N ASP A 391 15.01 6.21 8.61
CA ASP A 391 16.39 6.74 8.62
C ASP A 391 17.48 5.67 8.72
N ARG A 392 17.07 4.43 8.93
CA ARG A 392 17.96 3.28 9.05
C ARG A 392 17.27 2.03 8.53
N GLU A 393 18.06 1.12 7.99
CA GLU A 393 17.59 -0.20 7.62
C GLU A 393 17.10 -0.96 8.87
N PRO A 394 15.84 -1.45 8.88
CA PRO A 394 15.35 -2.31 9.96
C PRO A 394 16.09 -3.66 9.93
N LYS A 395 16.41 -4.21 11.10
CA LYS A 395 17.07 -5.53 11.21
C LYS A 395 16.07 -6.66 11.34
N THR A 396 14.93 -6.37 11.95
CA THR A 396 13.82 -7.30 12.17
C THR A 396 12.50 -6.60 11.88
N VAL A 397 11.43 -7.37 11.66
CA VAL A 397 10.09 -6.81 11.44
C VAL A 397 9.61 -5.91 12.60
N ASN A 398 10.08 -6.17 13.82
CA ASN A 398 9.75 -5.36 15.00
C ASN A 398 10.38 -3.96 14.98
N ASP A 399 11.41 -3.74 14.14
CA ASP A 399 12.01 -2.42 13.93
C ASP A 399 11.18 -1.56 12.95
N CYS A 400 10.21 -2.16 12.24
CA CYS A 400 9.31 -1.46 11.34
C CYS A 400 8.17 -0.80 12.15
N PRO A 401 7.95 0.52 12.05
CA PRO A 401 6.90 1.19 12.81
C PRO A 401 5.49 0.81 12.31
N ALA A 402 4.50 0.82 13.19
CA ALA A 402 3.10 0.82 12.75
C ALA A 402 2.78 2.12 11.98
N TRP A 403 1.74 2.10 11.15
CA TRP A 403 1.38 3.26 10.35
C TRP A 403 -0.13 3.43 10.17
N ASP A 404 -0.61 4.66 10.36
CA ASP A 404 -1.98 5.09 10.08
C ASP A 404 -2.41 4.69 8.67
N SER A 405 -3.57 4.07 8.55
CA SER A 405 -4.18 3.66 7.29
C SER A 405 -5.68 3.86 7.35
N TYR A 406 -6.33 3.55 6.24
CA TYR A 406 -7.77 3.61 6.14
C TYR A 406 -8.29 2.41 5.36
N MET A 407 -9.52 2.03 5.66
CA MET A 407 -10.20 0.96 4.97
C MET A 407 -11.62 1.39 4.62
N TRP A 408 -12.04 1.03 3.41
CA TRP A 408 -13.42 1.12 2.96
C TRP A 408 -14.20 -0.08 3.48
N ASN A 409 -15.37 0.15 4.11
CA ASN A 409 -16.24 -0.93 4.58
C ASN A 409 -16.74 -1.85 3.44
N SER A 410 -16.78 -1.33 2.21
CA SER A 410 -17.00 -2.07 0.97
C SER A 410 -16.34 -1.34 -0.19
N ILE A 411 -15.55 -2.04 -1.01
CA ILE A 411 -14.98 -1.43 -2.22
C ILE A 411 -15.97 -1.34 -3.39
N TYR A 412 -17.17 -1.90 -3.22
CA TYR A 412 -18.18 -2.04 -4.28
C TYR A 412 -19.44 -1.22 -4.02
N GLN A 413 -19.51 -0.48 -2.89
CA GLN A 413 -20.69 0.30 -2.52
C GLN A 413 -20.39 1.79 -2.48
N LYS A 414 -21.32 2.57 -3.05
CA LYS A 414 -21.25 4.03 -3.16
C LYS A 414 -21.25 4.75 -1.80
N ASP A 415 -21.87 4.16 -0.79
CA ASP A 415 -22.02 4.74 0.56
C ASP A 415 -21.02 4.15 1.57
N SER A 416 -19.94 3.53 1.10
CA SER A 416 -19.00 2.90 2.03
C SER A 416 -18.27 3.93 2.87
N GLU A 417 -18.28 3.70 4.18
CA GLU A 417 -17.66 4.54 5.19
C GLU A 417 -16.14 4.36 5.21
N PHE A 418 -15.45 5.46 5.51
CA PHE A 418 -14.00 5.49 5.66
C PHE A 418 -13.62 5.20 7.11
N ILE A 419 -13.05 4.03 7.37
CA ILE A 419 -12.73 3.61 8.73
C ILE A 419 -11.23 3.80 9.01
N PRO A 420 -10.83 4.62 10.00
CA PRO A 420 -9.44 4.74 10.42
C PRO A 420 -8.91 3.43 10.98
N MET A 421 -7.73 3.02 10.50
CA MET A 421 -7.09 1.75 10.83
C MET A 421 -5.58 1.94 11.05
N LEU A 422 -4.94 0.91 11.56
CA LEU A 422 -3.50 0.82 11.74
C LEU A 422 -2.97 -0.38 10.95
N THR A 423 -1.92 -0.15 10.15
CA THR A 423 -1.11 -1.22 9.54
C THR A 423 -0.01 -1.61 10.51
N LYS A 424 0.03 -2.89 10.92
CA LYS A 424 1.04 -3.44 11.82
C LYS A 424 1.93 -4.44 11.08
N PRO A 425 3.25 -4.22 10.99
CA PRO A 425 4.19 -5.15 10.36
C PRO A 425 4.17 -6.56 10.96
N VAL A 426 4.17 -7.59 10.10
CA VAL A 426 4.15 -9.00 10.51
C VAL A 426 5.19 -9.88 9.83
N ALA A 427 5.62 -9.54 8.62
CA ALA A 427 6.77 -10.17 7.95
C ALA A 427 7.54 -9.14 7.13
N MET A 428 8.83 -9.38 6.91
CA MET A 428 9.73 -8.47 6.19
C MET A 428 10.55 -9.25 5.16
N PHE A 429 10.64 -8.70 3.95
CA PHE A 429 11.28 -9.28 2.78
C PHE A 429 12.20 -8.24 2.11
N GLU A 430 13.19 -8.69 1.34
CA GLU A 430 13.97 -7.76 0.50
C GLU A 430 13.09 -7.20 -0.63
N ASN A 431 13.28 -5.94 -1.00
CA ASN A 431 12.51 -5.34 -2.08
C ASN A 431 13.13 -5.66 -3.45
N PRO A 432 12.52 -6.50 -4.31
CA PRO A 432 13.12 -6.87 -5.60
C PRO A 432 13.04 -5.76 -6.65
N PHE A 433 12.20 -4.74 -6.44
CA PHE A 433 12.03 -3.60 -7.35
C PHE A 433 13.02 -2.48 -7.06
N LEU A 434 13.20 -2.15 -5.78
CA LEU A 434 14.10 -1.10 -5.32
C LEU A 434 15.52 -1.60 -4.97
N LYS A 435 15.65 -2.91 -4.70
CA LYS A 435 16.87 -3.57 -4.20
C LYS A 435 17.28 -3.10 -2.80
N SER A 436 18.26 -3.78 -2.22
CA SER A 436 18.88 -3.41 -0.95
C SER A 436 19.29 -1.93 -0.94
N PRO A 437 19.09 -1.20 0.17
CA PRO A 437 18.65 -1.68 1.49
C PRO A 437 17.13 -1.71 1.70
N HIS A 438 16.32 -1.52 0.64
CA HIS A 438 14.88 -1.34 0.73
C HIS A 438 14.13 -2.65 1.00
N LYS A 439 13.00 -2.57 1.71
CA LYS A 439 12.24 -3.75 2.17
C LYS A 439 10.78 -3.72 1.70
N LEU A 440 10.21 -4.92 1.51
CA LEU A 440 8.76 -5.13 1.50
C LEU A 440 8.33 -5.56 2.91
N VAL A 441 7.25 -4.99 3.43
CA VAL A 441 6.77 -5.25 4.80
C VAL A 441 5.31 -5.67 4.73
N LEU A 442 5.05 -6.97 4.92
CA LEU A 442 3.68 -7.47 5.01
C LEU A 442 3.06 -7.02 6.33
N CYS A 443 1.81 -6.55 6.29
CA CYS A 443 1.12 -5.98 7.44
C CYS A 443 -0.26 -6.59 7.68
N ASP A 444 -0.62 -6.71 8.96
CA ASP A 444 -2.00 -6.90 9.41
C ASP A 444 -2.71 -5.55 9.56
N MET A 445 -4.03 -5.56 9.37
CA MET A 445 -4.90 -4.41 9.60
C MET A 445 -5.56 -4.50 10.99
N TRP A 446 -5.52 -3.41 11.73
CA TRP A 446 -6.04 -3.29 13.10
C TRP A 446 -6.87 -2.02 13.27
N LYS A 447 -7.89 -2.08 14.12
CA LYS A 447 -8.60 -0.90 14.60
C LYS A 447 -7.74 -0.12 15.60
N THR A 448 -8.12 1.13 15.87
CA THR A 448 -7.43 1.99 16.84
C THR A 448 -7.55 1.51 18.30
N ASN A 449 -8.53 0.66 18.60
CA ASN A 449 -8.72 0.02 19.91
C ASN A 449 -7.97 -1.32 20.04
N ASP A 450 -6.98 -1.59 19.18
CA ASP A 450 -6.20 -2.83 19.13
C ASP A 450 -7.00 -4.11 18.84
N GLU A 451 -8.21 -4.01 18.26
CA GLU A 451 -8.92 -5.16 17.70
C GLU A 451 -8.48 -5.43 16.25
N PRO A 452 -8.42 -6.70 15.80
CA PRO A 452 -8.21 -7.01 14.39
C PRO A 452 -9.30 -6.39 13.50
N ALA A 453 -8.92 -5.86 12.34
CA ALA A 453 -9.86 -5.31 11.38
C ALA A 453 -10.51 -6.43 10.55
N GLY A 454 -11.84 -6.40 10.40
CA GLY A 454 -12.58 -7.37 9.59
C GLY A 454 -12.34 -8.83 10.03
N ILE A 455 -12.30 -9.74 9.04
CA ILE A 455 -11.88 -11.14 9.26
C ILE A 455 -10.37 -11.21 9.03
N ASN A 456 -9.57 -10.82 10.03
CA ASN A 456 -8.13 -11.04 9.99
C ASN A 456 -7.84 -12.55 10.16
N THR A 457 -7.74 -13.26 9.04
CA THR A 457 -7.53 -14.72 9.00
C THR A 457 -6.14 -15.14 9.43
N ARG A 458 -5.15 -14.24 9.35
CA ARG A 458 -3.80 -14.48 9.86
C ARG A 458 -3.80 -14.68 11.38
N VAL A 459 -4.51 -13.82 12.13
CA VAL A 459 -4.69 -13.97 13.58
C VAL A 459 -5.37 -15.30 13.92
N GLN A 460 -6.43 -15.67 13.19
CA GLN A 460 -7.13 -16.95 13.39
C GLN A 460 -6.24 -18.17 13.08
N CYS A 461 -5.37 -18.05 12.08
CA CYS A 461 -4.37 -19.06 11.75
C CYS A 461 -3.36 -19.21 12.87
N LEU A 462 -2.79 -18.11 13.37
CA LEU A 462 -1.89 -18.10 14.53
C LEU A 462 -2.53 -18.80 15.75
N GLU A 463 -3.76 -18.43 16.11
CA GLU A 463 -4.49 -19.08 17.21
C GLU A 463 -4.64 -20.59 17.01
N THR A 464 -4.87 -21.02 15.76
CA THR A 464 -5.00 -22.44 15.42
C THR A 464 -3.65 -23.16 15.58
N MET A 465 -2.56 -22.56 15.11
CA MET A 465 -1.21 -23.12 15.25
C MET A 465 -0.76 -23.17 16.71
N GLU A 466 -1.15 -22.19 17.55
CA GLU A 466 -0.88 -22.22 18.99
C GLU A 466 -1.69 -23.31 19.72
N ARG A 467 -2.96 -23.52 19.34
CA ARG A 467 -3.77 -24.62 19.89
C ARG A 467 -3.20 -26.00 19.58
N LEU A 468 -2.48 -26.17 18.46
CA LEU A 468 -1.76 -27.42 18.20
C LEU A 468 -0.61 -27.68 19.18
N LYS A 469 -0.08 -26.64 19.84
CA LYS A 469 0.95 -26.79 20.88
C LYS A 469 0.32 -27.08 22.24
N ASN A 470 -0.81 -26.44 22.54
CA ASN A 470 -1.57 -26.62 23.77
C ASN A 470 -2.98 -26.07 23.57
N ASP A 471 -3.99 -26.95 23.50
CA ASP A 471 -5.38 -26.52 23.37
C ASP A 471 -6.06 -26.53 24.74
N PRO A 472 -6.28 -25.35 25.37
CA PRO A 472 -6.94 -25.29 26.66
C PRO A 472 -8.41 -25.73 26.59
N LYS A 473 -9.05 -25.69 25.42
CA LYS A 473 -10.48 -26.04 25.26
C LYS A 473 -10.71 -27.55 25.31
N THR A 474 -9.81 -28.32 24.70
CA THR A 474 -9.91 -29.78 24.61
C THR A 474 -8.98 -30.50 25.60
N GLY A 475 -8.06 -29.77 26.24
CA GLY A 475 -7.00 -30.35 27.06
C GLY A 475 -5.87 -30.99 26.24
N PHE A 476 -5.91 -30.88 24.90
CA PHE A 476 -4.90 -31.47 24.03
C PHE A 476 -3.52 -30.86 24.28
N ARG A 477 -2.56 -31.71 24.63
CA ARG A 477 -1.15 -31.35 24.82
C ARG A 477 -0.27 -32.44 24.21
N PRO A 478 0.19 -32.29 22.97
CA PRO A 478 0.98 -33.34 22.36
C PRO A 478 2.34 -33.44 23.03
N LYS A 479 2.83 -34.67 23.20
CA LYS A 479 4.18 -34.92 23.77
C LYS A 479 5.31 -34.41 22.87
N VAL A 480 5.02 -34.19 21.59
CA VAL A 480 5.95 -33.65 20.59
C VAL A 480 5.24 -32.56 19.77
N PRO A 481 5.94 -31.51 19.32
CA PRO A 481 5.36 -30.50 18.44
C PRO A 481 4.76 -31.14 17.18
N GLN A 482 3.53 -30.76 16.83
CA GLN A 482 2.86 -31.24 15.62
C GLN A 482 3.55 -30.72 14.34
N ASP A 483 4.16 -29.52 14.40
CA ASP A 483 4.97 -28.92 13.34
C ASP A 483 4.33 -29.04 11.93
N PRO A 484 3.15 -28.40 11.73
CA PRO A 484 2.44 -28.46 10.47
C PRO A 484 3.20 -27.67 9.39
N TRP A 485 3.47 -28.32 8.26
CA TRP A 485 4.06 -27.71 7.08
C TRP A 485 3.07 -27.68 5.94
N PHE A 486 3.13 -26.60 5.18
CA PHE A 486 2.27 -26.36 4.04
C PHE A 486 3.09 -26.00 2.80
N GLY A 487 2.60 -26.38 1.63
CA GLY A 487 3.03 -25.81 0.35
C GLY A 487 1.81 -25.51 -0.50
N ILE A 488 1.84 -24.42 -1.27
CA ILE A 488 0.73 -24.06 -2.18
C ILE A 488 1.26 -23.96 -3.60
N GLU A 489 0.58 -24.65 -4.50
CA GLU A 489 0.72 -24.60 -5.96
C GLU A 489 -0.20 -23.51 -6.49
N GLN A 490 0.34 -22.31 -6.72
CA GLN A 490 -0.43 -21.14 -7.12
C GLN A 490 -0.50 -21.05 -8.65
N GLU A 491 -1.63 -21.44 -9.22
CA GLU A 491 -1.92 -21.21 -10.62
C GLU A 491 -2.45 -19.78 -10.84
N TYR A 492 -2.19 -19.22 -12.01
CA TYR A 492 -2.73 -17.92 -12.43
C TYR A 492 -2.82 -17.83 -13.96
N ILE A 493 -3.65 -16.90 -14.44
CA ILE A 493 -3.81 -16.65 -15.87
C ILE A 493 -3.46 -15.19 -16.18
N VAL A 494 -2.73 -14.97 -17.27
CA VAL A 494 -2.55 -13.64 -17.85
C VAL A 494 -3.68 -13.39 -18.84
N THR A 495 -4.45 -12.33 -18.67
CA THR A 495 -5.66 -12.05 -19.45
C THR A 495 -5.55 -10.76 -20.26
N ARG A 496 -6.37 -10.67 -21.31
CA ARG A 496 -6.62 -9.42 -22.02
C ARG A 496 -7.55 -8.51 -21.24
N ARG A 497 -7.37 -7.20 -21.41
CA ARG A 497 -8.21 -6.18 -20.77
C ARG A 497 -9.61 -6.09 -21.37
N SER A 498 -9.75 -6.36 -22.66
CA SER A 498 -11.00 -6.18 -23.42
C SER A 498 -12.12 -7.13 -23.02
N ASP A 499 -11.77 -8.37 -22.69
CA ASP A 499 -12.72 -9.49 -22.67
C ASP A 499 -12.37 -10.57 -21.63
N ASN A 500 -11.36 -10.36 -20.78
CA ASN A 500 -10.92 -11.30 -19.74
C ASN A 500 -10.38 -12.65 -20.25
N PHE A 501 -10.42 -12.91 -21.55
CA PHE A 501 -9.84 -14.12 -22.13
C PHE A 501 -8.32 -14.16 -21.94
N PRO A 502 -7.73 -15.36 -21.88
CA PRO A 502 -6.28 -15.52 -21.79
C PRO A 502 -5.55 -14.74 -22.89
N ALA A 503 -4.44 -14.10 -22.55
CA ALA A 503 -3.74 -13.16 -23.42
C ALA A 503 -3.35 -13.78 -24.77
N SER A 504 -2.94 -15.05 -24.77
CA SER A 504 -2.55 -15.79 -25.96
C SER A 504 -3.70 -16.53 -26.68
N TYR A 505 -4.95 -16.40 -26.22
CA TYR A 505 -6.07 -17.15 -26.77
C TYR A 505 -6.71 -16.46 -27.98
N GLU A 506 -6.63 -17.06 -29.16
CA GLU A 506 -7.24 -16.52 -30.38
C GLU A 506 -8.45 -17.38 -30.82
N PRO A 507 -9.69 -16.86 -30.79
CA PRO A 507 -10.90 -17.65 -31.06
C PRO A 507 -10.98 -18.29 -32.45
N LYS A 508 -10.27 -17.73 -33.44
CA LYS A 508 -10.32 -18.20 -34.84
C LYS A 508 -9.40 -19.40 -35.12
N ASP A 509 -8.48 -19.70 -34.21
CA ASP A 509 -7.40 -20.69 -34.36
C ASP A 509 -7.61 -21.93 -33.49
N ASN A 510 -8.89 -22.26 -33.26
CA ASN A 510 -9.50 -23.03 -32.17
C ASN A 510 -9.13 -24.52 -32.05
N ASP A 511 -7.85 -24.87 -32.26
CA ASP A 511 -7.29 -26.19 -32.01
C ASP A 511 -6.13 -26.12 -31.00
N TYR A 512 -6.36 -25.43 -29.86
CA TYR A 512 -5.50 -25.61 -28.69
C TYR A 512 -5.76 -26.96 -28.00
N SER A 513 -6.88 -27.63 -28.30
CA SER A 513 -7.21 -28.95 -27.76
C SER A 513 -6.28 -30.07 -28.24
N THR A 514 -5.55 -29.88 -29.35
CA THR A 514 -4.49 -30.79 -29.81
C THR A 514 -3.08 -30.39 -29.35
N LEU A 515 -2.90 -29.21 -28.74
CA LEU A 515 -1.59 -28.70 -28.30
C LEU A 515 -1.37 -29.00 -26.81
N ILE A 516 -0.34 -29.79 -26.50
CA ILE A 516 0.12 -29.99 -25.12
C ILE A 516 0.95 -28.76 -24.72
N LEU A 517 0.36 -27.87 -23.93
CA LEU A 517 1.02 -26.64 -23.46
C LEU A 517 1.81 -26.84 -22.17
N TYR A 518 1.43 -27.84 -21.37
CA TYR A 518 2.05 -28.15 -20.09
C TYR A 518 3.58 -28.30 -20.22
N CYS A 519 4.33 -27.53 -19.42
CA CYS A 519 5.80 -27.50 -19.43
C CYS A 519 6.48 -27.22 -20.79
N SER A 520 5.74 -26.71 -21.77
CA SER A 520 6.25 -26.52 -23.14
C SER A 520 7.31 -25.42 -23.24
N VAL A 521 8.12 -25.47 -24.31
CA VAL A 521 9.22 -24.52 -24.60
C VAL A 521 9.23 -24.17 -26.09
N GLY A 522 9.43 -22.89 -26.41
CA GLY A 522 9.67 -22.43 -27.78
C GLY A 522 8.42 -22.45 -28.66
N HIS A 523 8.59 -22.89 -29.90
CA HIS A 523 7.51 -22.95 -30.89
C HIS A 523 7.11 -24.39 -31.18
N VAL A 524 5.81 -24.64 -31.32
CA VAL A 524 5.24 -25.91 -31.79
C VAL A 524 4.25 -25.57 -32.91
N HIS A 525 4.38 -26.22 -34.07
CA HIS A 525 3.54 -25.97 -35.25
C HIS A 525 3.36 -24.46 -35.56
N ASP A 526 4.48 -23.74 -35.65
CA ASP A 526 4.57 -22.30 -35.94
C ASP A 526 3.97 -21.34 -34.89
N ARG A 527 3.53 -21.86 -33.74
CA ARG A 527 3.00 -21.06 -32.62
C ARG A 527 3.99 -21.04 -31.46
N ASN A 528 4.23 -19.87 -30.88
CA ASN A 528 4.95 -19.77 -29.61
C ASN A 528 4.05 -20.33 -28.49
N VAL A 529 4.41 -21.50 -27.96
CA VAL A 529 3.62 -22.19 -26.93
C VAL A 529 3.97 -21.74 -25.52
N ALA A 530 4.89 -20.78 -25.35
CA ALA A 530 5.37 -20.33 -24.05
C ALA A 530 5.33 -18.81 -23.89
N LEU A 531 4.24 -18.19 -24.33
CA LEU A 531 3.98 -16.76 -24.15
C LEU A 531 3.88 -16.40 -22.65
N GLU A 532 4.23 -15.16 -22.31
CA GLU A 532 4.33 -14.63 -20.93
C GLU A 532 5.42 -15.24 -20.04
N ARG A 533 6.31 -16.07 -20.58
CA ARG A 533 7.44 -16.66 -19.83
C ARG A 533 8.28 -15.60 -19.11
N ASP A 534 8.51 -14.44 -19.72
CA ASP A 534 9.31 -13.38 -19.11
C ASP A 534 8.70 -12.89 -17.79
N LEU A 535 7.37 -12.76 -17.71
CA LEU A 535 6.69 -12.41 -16.46
C LEU A 535 6.91 -13.50 -15.40
N SER A 536 6.67 -14.77 -15.75
CA SER A 536 6.85 -15.91 -14.84
C SER A 536 8.30 -16.02 -14.32
N MET A 537 9.28 -15.94 -15.22
CA MET A 537 10.70 -16.03 -14.86
C MET A 537 11.16 -14.84 -14.02
N LYS A 538 10.67 -13.62 -14.32
CA LYS A 538 10.99 -12.43 -13.53
C LYS A 538 10.34 -12.47 -12.16
N HIS A 539 9.14 -13.01 -12.06
CA HIS A 539 8.48 -13.26 -10.79
C HIS A 539 9.24 -14.26 -9.93
N LEU A 540 9.68 -15.38 -10.49
CA LEU A 540 10.53 -16.35 -9.78
C LEU A 540 11.82 -15.70 -9.28
N GLN A 541 12.53 -14.95 -10.14
CA GLN A 541 13.75 -14.23 -9.76
C GLN A 541 13.51 -13.19 -8.66
N ALA A 542 12.39 -12.46 -8.74
CA ALA A 542 12.01 -11.46 -7.75
C ALA A 542 11.65 -12.11 -6.40
N CYS A 543 10.95 -13.23 -6.41
CA CYS A 543 10.63 -14.00 -5.20
C CYS A 543 11.90 -14.55 -4.53
N ILE A 544 12.81 -15.13 -5.30
CA ILE A 544 14.12 -15.59 -4.79
C ILE A 544 14.90 -14.43 -4.16
N TYR A 545 14.98 -13.29 -4.84
CA TYR A 545 15.65 -12.10 -4.31
C TYR A 545 14.98 -11.59 -3.02
N ALA A 546 13.65 -11.57 -2.98
CA ALA A 546 12.88 -11.10 -1.83
C ALA A 546 13.03 -12.00 -0.59
N GLY A 547 13.49 -13.25 -0.77
CA GLY A 547 13.51 -14.26 0.28
C GLY A 547 12.15 -14.96 0.45
N VAL A 548 11.29 -14.91 -0.56
CA VAL A 548 10.08 -15.75 -0.60
C VAL A 548 10.51 -17.20 -0.78
N ASN A 549 9.92 -18.13 0.00
CA ASN A 549 10.18 -19.56 -0.06
C ASN A 549 9.49 -20.21 -1.27
N VAL A 550 9.84 -19.73 -2.47
CA VAL A 550 9.39 -20.27 -3.75
C VAL A 550 10.23 -21.50 -4.12
N CYS A 551 9.61 -22.59 -4.56
CA CYS A 551 10.30 -23.85 -4.86
C CYS A 551 10.25 -24.26 -6.34
N GLY A 552 9.41 -23.61 -7.15
CA GLY A 552 9.39 -23.84 -8.60
C GLY A 552 8.43 -22.94 -9.35
N CYS A 553 8.44 -23.08 -10.69
CA CYS A 553 7.44 -22.53 -11.58
C CYS A 553 7.31 -23.41 -12.82
N MET A 554 6.12 -23.44 -13.43
CA MET A 554 5.88 -24.15 -14.68
C MET A 554 4.79 -23.47 -15.50
N ARG A 555 4.75 -23.83 -16.78
CA ARG A 555 3.62 -23.48 -17.65
C ARG A 555 2.54 -24.52 -17.48
N GLU A 556 1.32 -24.05 -17.24
CA GLU A 556 0.15 -24.91 -17.13
C GLU A 556 -0.48 -25.20 -18.50
N ASN A 557 -1.45 -26.13 -18.52
CA ASN A 557 -2.01 -26.60 -19.77
C ASN A 557 -2.96 -25.59 -20.44
N GLY A 558 -3.50 -24.60 -19.71
CA GLY A 558 -4.32 -23.54 -20.28
C GLY A 558 -3.51 -22.48 -21.05
N PRO A 559 -4.12 -21.80 -22.04
CA PRO A 559 -3.49 -20.66 -22.71
C PRO A 559 -3.19 -19.55 -21.68
N SER A 560 -2.01 -18.92 -21.80
CA SER A 560 -1.48 -17.93 -20.85
C SER A 560 -1.57 -18.31 -19.36
N GLN A 561 -1.69 -19.61 -19.05
CA GLN A 561 -1.76 -20.12 -17.68
C GLN A 561 -0.36 -20.56 -17.21
N TRP A 562 -0.06 -20.22 -15.97
CA TRP A 562 1.21 -20.50 -15.33
C TRP A 562 0.99 -20.88 -13.87
N GLU A 563 1.95 -21.59 -13.30
CA GLU A 563 1.96 -21.94 -11.89
C GLU A 563 3.33 -21.61 -11.28
N TYR A 564 3.31 -21.25 -10.00
CA TYR A 564 4.49 -21.25 -9.15
C TYR A 564 4.17 -21.86 -7.78
N GLN A 565 5.16 -22.48 -7.15
CA GLN A 565 4.97 -23.18 -5.89
C GLN A 565 5.66 -22.46 -4.74
N VAL A 566 4.97 -22.29 -3.62
CA VAL A 566 5.50 -21.71 -2.38
C VAL A 566 5.47 -22.75 -1.27
N GLY A 567 6.62 -22.99 -0.64
CA GLY A 567 6.78 -23.92 0.48
C GLY A 567 7.95 -24.89 0.32
N PRO A 568 8.19 -25.75 1.32
CA PRO A 568 7.36 -25.93 2.52
C PRO A 568 7.55 -24.81 3.55
N CYS A 569 6.45 -24.24 4.07
CA CYS A 569 6.44 -23.22 5.10
C CYS A 569 5.76 -23.73 6.38
N ALA A 570 6.21 -23.30 7.55
CA ALA A 570 5.66 -23.73 8.84
C ALA A 570 4.47 -22.87 9.27
N GLY A 571 3.35 -23.50 9.61
CA GLY A 571 2.21 -22.82 10.23
C GLY A 571 1.74 -21.60 9.43
N VAL A 572 1.79 -20.42 10.05
CA VAL A 572 1.34 -19.14 9.47
C VAL A 572 2.20 -18.65 8.30
N GLU A 573 3.46 -19.08 8.22
CA GLU A 573 4.43 -18.57 7.25
C GLU A 573 4.02 -18.85 5.80
N ILE A 574 3.22 -19.90 5.56
CA ILE A 574 2.70 -20.17 4.21
C ILE A 574 1.87 -19.01 3.67
N GLY A 575 1.08 -18.38 4.55
CA GLY A 575 0.31 -17.21 4.18
C GLY A 575 1.19 -15.98 3.99
N ASP A 576 2.17 -15.77 4.86
CA ASP A 576 3.10 -14.64 4.75
C ASP A 576 3.86 -14.68 3.41
N HIS A 577 4.38 -15.85 3.04
CA HIS A 577 5.13 -16.05 1.80
C HIS A 577 4.25 -16.01 0.55
N LEU A 578 3.06 -16.63 0.55
CA LEU A 578 2.17 -16.63 -0.63
C LEU A 578 1.54 -15.26 -0.87
N GLN A 579 1.15 -14.53 0.18
CA GLN A 579 0.65 -13.17 0.05
C GLN A 579 1.71 -12.27 -0.60
N MET A 580 2.97 -12.35 -0.13
CA MET A 580 4.05 -11.56 -0.69
C MET A 580 4.38 -11.97 -2.14
N SER A 581 4.37 -13.26 -2.47
CA SER A 581 4.59 -13.71 -3.85
C SER A 581 3.50 -13.22 -4.80
N ARG A 582 2.22 -13.25 -4.39
CA ARG A 582 1.09 -12.73 -5.16
C ARG A 582 1.23 -11.23 -5.39
N TYR A 583 1.58 -10.47 -4.36
CA TYR A 583 1.86 -9.05 -4.49
C TYR A 583 2.97 -8.79 -5.53
N ILE A 584 4.11 -9.49 -5.45
CA ILE A 584 5.21 -9.35 -6.41
C ILE A 584 4.75 -9.67 -7.84
N LEU A 585 3.92 -10.71 -8.02
CA LEU A 585 3.38 -11.10 -9.33
C LEU A 585 2.51 -9.99 -9.93
N LEU A 586 1.57 -9.45 -9.14
CA LEU A 586 0.68 -8.37 -9.57
C LEU A 586 1.44 -7.08 -9.87
N ARG A 587 2.47 -6.76 -9.07
CA ARG A 587 3.37 -5.62 -9.31
C ARG A 587 4.16 -5.76 -10.61
N LEU A 588 4.65 -6.95 -10.91
CA LEU A 588 5.30 -7.21 -12.21
C LEU A 588 4.28 -7.13 -13.34
N GLY A 589 3.08 -7.71 -13.20
CA GLY A 589 2.00 -7.56 -14.18
C GLY A 589 1.74 -6.10 -14.51
N GLU A 590 1.63 -5.24 -13.49
CA GLU A 590 1.52 -3.78 -13.64
C GLU A 590 2.65 -3.18 -14.48
N GLN A 591 3.92 -3.51 -14.19
CA GLN A 591 5.10 -3.02 -14.90
C GLN A 591 5.19 -3.49 -16.36
N TYR A 592 4.78 -4.73 -16.64
CA TYR A 592 4.73 -5.28 -18.00
C TYR A 592 3.47 -4.81 -18.77
N GLY A 593 2.55 -4.10 -18.10
CA GLY A 593 1.26 -3.73 -18.67
C GLY A 593 0.30 -4.92 -18.86
N LEU A 594 0.64 -6.08 -18.29
CA LEU A 594 -0.09 -7.34 -18.39
C LEU A 594 -1.06 -7.50 -17.22
N ARG A 595 -2.27 -7.98 -17.50
CA ARG A 595 -3.24 -8.28 -16.45
C ARG A 595 -3.05 -9.71 -15.97
N VAL A 596 -2.86 -9.87 -14.67
CA VAL A 596 -2.79 -11.18 -14.01
C VAL A 596 -4.04 -11.34 -13.16
N THR A 597 -4.69 -12.50 -13.25
CA THR A 597 -5.84 -12.86 -12.42
C THR A 597 -5.55 -14.10 -11.59
N LEU A 598 -6.01 -14.07 -10.33
CA LEU A 598 -6.04 -15.20 -9.40
C LEU A 598 -7.46 -15.81 -9.32
N LYS A 599 -8.39 -15.34 -10.17
CA LYS A 599 -9.71 -15.95 -10.28
C LYS A 599 -9.58 -17.39 -10.77
N SER A 600 -10.37 -18.27 -10.18
CA SER A 600 -10.38 -19.67 -10.58
C SER A 600 -11.11 -19.90 -11.88
N VAL A 601 -12.06 -19.01 -12.22
CA VAL A 601 -12.81 -19.03 -13.47
C VAL A 601 -12.82 -17.59 -14.03
N PRO A 602 -11.82 -17.18 -14.82
CA PRO A 602 -11.76 -15.80 -15.32
C PRO A 602 -12.85 -15.47 -16.35
N VAL A 603 -13.40 -16.47 -17.04
CA VAL A 603 -14.50 -16.34 -18.01
C VAL A 603 -15.51 -17.45 -17.76
N HIS A 604 -16.68 -17.10 -17.22
CA HIS A 604 -17.75 -18.07 -16.91
C HIS A 604 -18.21 -18.85 -18.16
N GLY A 605 -18.38 -20.16 -18.02
CA GLY A 605 -18.77 -21.06 -19.11
C GLY A 605 -17.65 -21.47 -20.07
N GLU A 606 -16.46 -20.90 -19.95
CA GLU A 606 -15.26 -21.31 -20.71
C GLU A 606 -14.39 -22.27 -19.89
N ALA A 607 -13.64 -23.15 -20.58
CA ALA A 607 -12.84 -24.19 -19.94
C ALA A 607 -11.45 -23.70 -19.46
N PHE A 608 -11.38 -22.53 -18.82
CA PHE A 608 -10.16 -21.97 -18.25
C PHE A 608 -10.24 -21.99 -16.72
N PHE A 609 -9.48 -22.86 -16.08
CA PHE A 609 -9.56 -23.08 -14.63
C PHE A 609 -8.21 -22.86 -13.98
N SER A 610 -8.20 -22.28 -12.77
CA SER A 610 -6.97 -22.18 -11.97
C SER A 610 -7.15 -22.68 -10.54
N GLY A 611 -6.24 -23.56 -10.11
CA GLY A 611 -6.19 -24.15 -8.78
C GLY A 611 -5.22 -23.48 -7.81
N GLY A 612 -5.35 -23.84 -6.54
CA GLY A 612 -4.44 -23.47 -5.46
C GLY A 612 -4.09 -24.69 -4.60
N HIS A 613 -3.54 -25.77 -5.19
CA HIS A 613 -3.41 -27.04 -4.48
C HIS A 613 -2.58 -26.89 -3.19
N LEU A 614 -3.08 -27.47 -2.10
CA LEU A 614 -2.51 -27.32 -0.76
C LEU A 614 -1.85 -28.63 -0.31
N ASN A 615 -0.54 -28.63 -0.33
CA ASN A 615 0.30 -29.67 0.22
C ASN A 615 0.36 -29.53 1.75
N PHE A 616 0.17 -30.62 2.50
CA PHE A 616 0.11 -30.60 3.96
C PHE A 616 0.77 -31.81 4.61
N SER A 617 1.55 -31.55 5.66
CA SER A 617 2.03 -32.60 6.55
C SER A 617 2.18 -32.11 7.99
N VAL A 618 2.03 -33.03 8.94
CA VAL A 618 2.54 -32.87 10.31
C VAL A 618 3.79 -33.71 10.51
N ARG A 619 4.54 -33.46 11.58
CA ARG A 619 5.79 -34.17 11.89
C ARG A 619 5.69 -35.69 11.73
N LYS A 620 4.65 -36.32 12.31
CA LYS A 620 4.46 -37.78 12.23
C LYS A 620 4.27 -38.30 10.79
N MET A 621 3.72 -37.49 9.88
CA MET A 621 3.57 -37.87 8.47
C MET A 621 4.93 -37.92 7.75
N ARG A 622 5.88 -37.08 8.18
CA ARG A 622 7.24 -37.00 7.60
C ARG A 622 8.22 -38.03 8.19
N GLU A 623 7.88 -38.63 9.33
CA GLU A 623 8.69 -39.66 10.00
C GLU A 623 8.52 -41.05 9.34
N LYS A 624 9.43 -41.99 9.65
CA LYS A 624 9.38 -43.35 9.09
C LYS A 624 8.05 -44.04 9.45
N GLY A 625 7.35 -44.57 8.45
CA GLY A 625 6.00 -45.15 8.62
C GLY A 625 4.88 -44.10 8.67
N GLY A 626 5.20 -42.85 8.32
CA GLY A 626 4.30 -41.71 8.36
C GLY A 626 3.08 -41.81 7.45
N ILE A 627 3.12 -42.67 6.42
CA ILE A 627 2.00 -42.92 5.50
C ILE A 627 0.69 -43.30 6.23
N LYS A 628 0.79 -43.98 7.38
CA LYS A 628 -0.40 -44.33 8.18
C LYS A 628 -1.13 -43.09 8.71
N PHE A 629 -0.37 -42.06 9.08
CA PHE A 629 -0.95 -40.78 9.54
C PHE A 629 -1.52 -39.97 8.38
N ILE A 630 -0.93 -40.10 7.18
CA ILE A 630 -1.49 -39.53 5.95
C ILE A 630 -2.85 -40.15 5.64
N HIS A 631 -2.95 -41.48 5.55
CA HIS A 631 -4.23 -42.15 5.33
C HIS A 631 -5.26 -41.86 6.43
N HIS A 632 -4.83 -41.73 7.69
CA HIS A 632 -5.71 -41.34 8.77
C HIS A 632 -6.32 -39.96 8.53
N ALA A 633 -5.50 -38.95 8.25
CA ALA A 633 -5.96 -37.60 7.96
C ALA A 633 -6.93 -37.56 6.77
N ILE A 634 -6.62 -38.29 5.70
CA ILE A 634 -7.49 -38.43 4.52
C ILE A 634 -8.84 -39.04 4.90
N ASN A 635 -8.85 -40.12 5.68
CA ASN A 635 -10.08 -40.77 6.13
C ASN A 635 -10.92 -39.87 7.07
N VAL A 636 -10.28 -39.00 7.87
CA VAL A 636 -10.99 -37.97 8.64
C VAL A 636 -11.65 -36.95 7.71
N LEU A 637 -10.91 -36.45 6.70
CA LEU A 637 -11.46 -35.52 5.71
C LEU A 637 -12.61 -36.15 4.91
N ALA A 638 -12.49 -37.42 4.53
CA ALA A 638 -13.50 -38.18 3.79
C ALA A 638 -14.83 -38.34 4.55
N LYS A 639 -14.76 -38.39 5.89
CA LYS A 639 -15.92 -38.58 6.78
C LYS A 639 -16.48 -37.27 7.34
N SER A 640 -15.80 -36.16 7.10
CA SER A 640 -16.23 -34.83 7.55
C SER A 640 -17.21 -34.23 6.55
N ASP A 641 -18.10 -33.37 7.02
CA ASP A 641 -18.86 -32.50 6.12
C ASP A 641 -17.86 -31.61 5.34
N PRO A 642 -17.83 -31.67 4.00
CA PRO A 642 -16.88 -30.87 3.22
C PRO A 642 -17.21 -29.38 3.22
N ILE A 643 -18.47 -29.00 3.47
CA ILE A 643 -18.95 -27.63 3.28
C ILE A 643 -18.20 -26.60 4.15
N PRO A 644 -18.01 -26.80 5.47
CA PRO A 644 -17.28 -25.84 6.29
C PRO A 644 -15.84 -25.59 5.84
N LEU A 645 -15.14 -26.62 5.34
CA LEU A 645 -13.76 -26.46 4.85
C LEU A 645 -13.74 -25.77 3.47
N LEU A 646 -14.66 -26.11 2.58
CA LEU A 646 -14.78 -25.47 1.28
C LEU A 646 -15.12 -23.98 1.39
N GLN A 647 -15.96 -23.60 2.36
CA GLN A 647 -16.24 -22.19 2.68
C GLN A 647 -15.01 -21.43 3.21
N LEU A 648 -14.06 -22.13 3.85
CA LEU A 648 -12.78 -21.52 4.22
C LEU A 648 -11.83 -21.40 3.03
N TYR A 649 -11.93 -22.30 2.04
CA TYR A 649 -11.12 -22.24 0.81
C TYR A 649 -11.61 -21.18 -0.16
N ASP A 650 -12.92 -20.99 -0.27
CA ASP A 650 -13.55 -19.97 -1.11
C ASP A 650 -14.36 -19.00 -0.24
N GLN A 651 -13.68 -17.95 0.22
CA GLN A 651 -14.29 -16.83 0.94
C GLN A 651 -14.75 -15.71 -0.01
N THR A 652 -14.65 -15.93 -1.33
CA THR A 652 -15.01 -14.91 -2.32
C THR A 652 -16.52 -14.87 -2.49
N LEU A 653 -17.06 -13.68 -2.81
CA LEU A 653 -18.49 -13.51 -3.11
C LEU A 653 -18.86 -14.03 -4.50
N GLU A 654 -17.87 -14.37 -5.33
CA GLU A 654 -18.06 -14.77 -6.73
C GLU A 654 -18.36 -16.27 -6.87
N HIS A 655 -18.10 -17.07 -5.83
CA HIS A 655 -18.32 -18.52 -5.79
C HIS A 655 -17.60 -19.29 -6.93
N ASP A 656 -16.51 -18.73 -7.47
CA ASP A 656 -15.73 -19.29 -8.58
C ASP A 656 -15.31 -20.76 -8.34
N ASN A 657 -15.06 -21.15 -7.08
CA ASN A 657 -14.63 -22.51 -6.80
C ASN A 657 -15.75 -23.53 -7.01
N THR A 658 -17.03 -23.12 -6.89
CA THR A 658 -18.19 -23.97 -7.18
C THR A 658 -18.23 -24.32 -8.66
N GLU A 659 -18.00 -23.35 -9.54
CA GLU A 659 -17.92 -23.58 -10.98
C GLU A 659 -16.67 -24.38 -11.36
N ARG A 660 -15.52 -24.06 -10.76
CA ARG A 660 -14.27 -24.83 -10.95
C ARG A 660 -14.43 -26.30 -10.57
N LEU A 661 -15.11 -26.59 -9.46
CA LEU A 661 -15.40 -27.93 -8.95
C LEU A 661 -16.70 -28.53 -9.52
N SER A 662 -17.11 -28.12 -10.73
CA SER A 662 -18.31 -28.62 -11.41
C SER A 662 -17.98 -29.56 -12.58
N ASN A 663 -19.01 -30.28 -13.06
CA ASN A 663 -18.92 -31.23 -14.17
C ASN A 663 -18.59 -30.61 -15.55
N THR A 664 -18.63 -29.29 -15.69
CA THR A 664 -18.29 -28.58 -16.94
C THR A 664 -16.79 -28.28 -17.07
N SER A 665 -15.99 -28.52 -16.02
CA SER A 665 -14.59 -28.15 -15.99
C SER A 665 -13.63 -29.04 -16.79
N GLY A 666 -14.12 -30.15 -17.35
CA GLY A 666 -13.28 -31.02 -18.17
C GLY A 666 -12.08 -31.60 -17.41
N HIS A 667 -12.36 -32.62 -16.60
CA HIS A 667 -11.46 -33.78 -16.40
C HIS A 667 -10.27 -33.70 -15.42
N TRP A 668 -10.17 -32.83 -14.41
CA TRP A 668 -8.99 -32.88 -13.49
C TRP A 668 -9.27 -32.77 -11.98
N HIS A 669 -10.54 -32.67 -11.56
CA HIS A 669 -10.96 -32.60 -10.15
C HIS A 669 -12.34 -33.26 -9.96
N PRO A 670 -12.65 -33.82 -8.77
CA PRO A 670 -13.99 -34.31 -8.45
C PRO A 670 -14.96 -33.17 -8.12
N LYS A 671 -16.26 -33.47 -8.13
CA LYS A 671 -17.30 -32.49 -7.77
C LYS A 671 -17.20 -32.05 -6.31
N GLN A 672 -17.76 -30.88 -6.03
CA GLN A 672 -17.79 -30.31 -4.67
C GLN A 672 -18.39 -31.25 -3.60
N ASP A 673 -19.39 -32.06 -3.95
CA ASP A 673 -20.09 -33.02 -3.07
C ASP A 673 -19.52 -34.44 -3.10
N GLU A 674 -18.51 -34.71 -3.94
CA GLU A 674 -17.90 -36.03 -4.10
C GLU A 674 -16.50 -36.07 -3.47
N PHE A 675 -16.27 -37.00 -2.55
CA PHE A 675 -14.93 -37.30 -2.05
C PHE A 675 -14.33 -38.49 -2.79
N VAL A 676 -13.32 -38.24 -3.61
CA VAL A 676 -12.62 -39.26 -4.40
C VAL A 676 -11.19 -39.42 -3.89
N PHE A 677 -10.90 -40.57 -3.29
CA PHE A 677 -9.57 -40.96 -2.84
C PHE A 677 -9.26 -42.38 -3.35
N GLU A 678 -8.16 -42.52 -4.09
CA GLU A 678 -7.58 -43.75 -4.67
C GLU A 678 -8.53 -44.70 -5.46
N GLY A 679 -8.17 -44.94 -6.74
CA GLY A 679 -8.79 -45.85 -7.71
C GLY A 679 -8.03 -45.80 -9.06
N ASP A 680 -8.52 -46.43 -10.13
CA ASP A 680 -7.83 -46.52 -11.46
C ASP A 680 -7.57 -45.16 -12.14
N LYS A 681 -8.08 -44.05 -11.59
CA LYS A 681 -7.98 -42.69 -12.13
C LYS A 681 -7.27 -41.75 -11.14
N LYS A 682 -5.98 -42.01 -10.86
CA LYS A 682 -5.13 -41.24 -9.91
C LYS A 682 -5.05 -39.73 -10.21
N GLU A 683 -5.42 -39.28 -11.41
CA GLU A 683 -5.36 -37.88 -11.84
C GLU A 683 -6.60 -37.04 -11.42
N PHE A 684 -7.63 -37.68 -10.83
CA PHE A 684 -8.97 -37.10 -10.59
C PHE A 684 -9.39 -37.15 -9.12
N THR A 685 -8.44 -37.10 -8.19
CA THR A 685 -8.71 -37.26 -6.75
C THR A 685 -8.94 -35.94 -6.02
N THR A 686 -9.78 -35.95 -4.99
CA THR A 686 -9.98 -34.82 -4.06
C THR A 686 -8.69 -34.54 -3.29
N ILE A 687 -8.10 -35.60 -2.74
CA ILE A 687 -6.80 -35.59 -2.07
C ILE A 687 -5.90 -36.60 -2.76
N ARG A 688 -4.68 -36.20 -3.09
CA ARG A 688 -3.67 -37.04 -3.74
C ARG A 688 -2.54 -37.35 -2.75
N ILE A 689 -2.06 -38.58 -2.78
CA ILE A 689 -0.75 -38.95 -2.22
C ILE A 689 0.24 -38.95 -3.37
N PRO A 690 1.28 -38.09 -3.35
CA PRO A 690 2.28 -38.08 -4.41
C PRO A 690 2.97 -39.45 -4.56
N PRO A 691 3.28 -39.91 -5.78
CA PRO A 691 3.89 -41.23 -5.98
C PRO A 691 5.20 -41.46 -5.21
N LEU A 692 6.02 -40.41 -5.04
CA LEU A 692 7.24 -40.49 -4.24
C LEU A 692 6.94 -40.65 -2.74
N VAL A 693 5.88 -40.01 -2.23
CA VAL A 693 5.43 -40.18 -0.83
C VAL A 693 4.90 -41.59 -0.59
N GLU A 694 4.13 -42.13 -1.55
CA GLU A 694 3.63 -43.51 -1.52
C GLU A 694 4.81 -44.50 -1.48
N ALA A 695 5.80 -44.32 -2.37
CA ALA A 695 6.99 -45.17 -2.45
C ALA A 695 7.88 -45.10 -1.20
N GLU A 696 8.05 -43.90 -0.61
CA GLU A 696 8.85 -43.72 0.61
C GLU A 696 8.11 -44.13 1.90
N GLY A 697 6.78 -44.29 1.84
CA GLY A 697 5.94 -44.58 3.00
C GLY A 697 5.90 -43.45 4.03
N ARG A 698 6.18 -42.21 3.63
CA ARG A 698 6.16 -40.99 4.46
C ARG A 698 6.22 -39.73 3.59
N GLY A 699 5.74 -38.61 4.10
CA GLY A 699 5.78 -37.31 3.41
C GLY A 699 4.56 -36.43 3.74
N TYR A 700 3.78 -36.10 2.70
CA TYR A 700 2.66 -35.16 2.75
C TYR A 700 1.48 -35.64 1.89
N MET A 701 0.31 -35.02 2.06
CA MET A 701 -0.84 -35.15 1.16
C MET A 701 -1.09 -33.83 0.42
N GLU A 702 -1.71 -33.89 -0.74
CA GLU A 702 -2.07 -32.74 -1.59
C GLU A 702 -3.59 -32.61 -1.67
N ASP A 703 -4.16 -31.53 -1.14
CA ASP A 703 -5.58 -31.20 -1.26
C ASP A 703 -5.82 -30.33 -2.50
N ARG A 704 -6.59 -30.83 -3.46
CA ARG A 704 -6.80 -30.19 -4.78
C ARG A 704 -8.07 -29.34 -4.87
N ARG A 705 -8.83 -29.25 -3.77
CA ARG A 705 -10.05 -28.45 -3.66
C ARG A 705 -9.88 -26.94 -3.52
N PRO A 706 -8.74 -26.39 -3.04
CA PRO A 706 -8.65 -24.94 -2.93
C PRO A 706 -8.60 -24.26 -4.31
N PRO A 707 -9.29 -23.11 -4.47
CA PRO A 707 -9.21 -22.28 -5.67
C PRO A 707 -7.87 -21.53 -5.75
N SER A 708 -7.52 -21.02 -6.94
CA SER A 708 -6.36 -20.13 -7.11
C SER A 708 -6.42 -18.88 -6.21
N SER A 709 -7.63 -18.37 -5.92
CA SER A 709 -7.88 -17.20 -5.08
C SER A 709 -7.83 -17.48 -3.57
N VAL A 710 -7.57 -18.73 -3.16
CA VAL A 710 -7.65 -19.18 -1.76
C VAL A 710 -6.92 -18.25 -0.80
N ASP A 711 -7.52 -17.94 0.35
CA ASP A 711 -6.80 -17.32 1.45
C ASP A 711 -5.89 -18.37 2.12
N PRO A 712 -4.55 -18.23 2.02
CA PRO A 712 -3.63 -19.23 2.55
C PRO A 712 -3.70 -19.38 4.08
N TYR A 713 -4.06 -18.33 4.82
CA TYR A 713 -4.20 -18.42 6.28
C TYR A 713 -5.43 -19.23 6.66
N ALA A 714 -6.57 -18.93 6.02
CA ALA A 714 -7.82 -19.66 6.24
C ALA A 714 -7.69 -21.13 5.83
N ALA A 715 -7.02 -21.40 4.70
CA ALA A 715 -6.79 -22.76 4.21
C ALA A 715 -5.87 -23.57 5.14
N ALA A 716 -4.74 -23.00 5.57
CA ALA A 716 -3.83 -23.65 6.51
C ALA A 716 -4.52 -23.95 7.85
N ALA A 717 -5.26 -22.98 8.39
CA ALA A 717 -6.02 -23.15 9.64
C ALA A 717 -7.15 -24.17 9.50
N GLY A 718 -7.91 -24.09 8.41
CA GLY A 718 -9.05 -24.96 8.11
C GLY A 718 -8.62 -26.41 7.91
N LEU A 719 -7.61 -26.65 7.06
CA LEU A 719 -7.10 -27.99 6.80
C LEU A 719 -6.49 -28.59 8.07
N THR A 720 -5.76 -27.80 8.86
CA THR A 720 -5.24 -28.24 10.16
C THR A 720 -6.36 -28.67 11.09
N LYS A 721 -7.40 -27.85 11.27
CA LYS A 721 -8.54 -28.18 12.15
C LYS A 721 -9.20 -29.48 11.70
N ASN A 722 -9.43 -29.66 10.40
CA ASN A 722 -10.17 -30.81 9.90
C ASN A 722 -9.33 -32.10 9.78
N ALA A 723 -8.05 -31.99 9.45
CA ALA A 723 -7.16 -33.14 9.34
C ALA A 723 -6.59 -33.60 10.70
N CYS A 724 -6.54 -32.71 11.70
CA CYS A 724 -5.88 -32.98 12.99
C CYS A 724 -6.82 -33.17 14.19
N THR A 725 -8.14 -33.00 14.05
CA THR A 725 -9.13 -33.06 15.14
C THR A 725 -9.16 -34.36 15.96
N THR A 726 -8.60 -35.46 15.44
CA THR A 726 -8.65 -36.79 16.06
C THR A 726 -7.29 -37.36 16.46
N PHE A 727 -6.20 -36.57 16.46
CA PHE A 727 -4.87 -37.09 16.84
C PHE A 727 -4.74 -37.54 18.30
N ASN A 728 -5.74 -37.27 19.15
CA ASN A 728 -5.82 -37.80 20.50
C ASN A 728 -5.99 -39.32 20.55
N ASP A 729 -6.57 -39.94 19.53
CA ASP A 729 -6.95 -41.36 19.56
C ASP A 729 -5.86 -42.32 19.02
N ILE A 730 -4.67 -41.80 18.66
CA ILE A 730 -3.55 -42.57 18.05
C ILE A 730 -2.25 -42.47 18.87
N MET A 731 -2.38 -42.37 20.19
CA MET A 731 -1.32 -42.57 21.17
C MET A 731 -1.74 -43.67 22.13
#